data_AF-A0A6J1V167-F1
#
_entry.id   AF-A0A6J1V167-F1
#
_cell.length_a   1.000
_cell.length_b   1.000
_cell.length_c   1.000
_cell.angle_alpha   90.00
_cell.angle_beta   90.00
_cell.angle_gamma   90.00
#
_symmetry.space_group_name_H-M   'P 1'
#
loop_
_entity.id
_entity.type
_entity.pdbx_description
1 polymer ?
#
loop_
_entity_poly.entity_id
_entity_poly.type
_entity_poly.pdbx_seq_one_letter_code
_entity_poly.pdbx_strand_id
1 'polypeptide(L)'
;MVGFQVPAVGEKECPFLYKNGTLKLGSEREPLPRPKKWPVANILAPGGQNIPDAFIVGGAFEEEDGELNTPEDRESRIQSETIKKRIVWDLERRCYLDPIAVLCFRRRIADCRCWPVEITRVPLVTSTKVKAGKGDKGGGAVAGAEEDPISFHGVAYVSLVPLLYPGVKRIRGAFRVLPYHDSEVFEKTKCLFSLFRDVGHQAVLNKFGPVGMYSPHTKGIIGKNVKDDKQRELMLRKSSNIVKKDISEITVETALSLCQNLEGQQYVESGSFIVLEFTLDRALVPKRLPEELASRVKEMIPPHPPLPRRTAGAMKAVEDYHTQITSIAASILDEYHELFGRQVVQGLVVDTQTLEDQKCQINYELNTSGKYFAFKEQLKHAVVKIVREKYLKTTAFETLDQLQTFLSELYVYLMDQMHIALNQVLSLQTPSPPPPVYTTLEQLQLFAREAQVNGEYGLASTYYQERLSRNPQDAQSWLDYGAFCLLTEDNLKAQECFREAVGLDANHLPSVLMCGIMAVMLQNYEEAEVFFEDATCVEPTSVVAWTMLGLFYDIQENSIRVEMAFHEATKLQKARLPKEKPSPPTPEESPESTAKVQGESSEPTSSLRAPEEDTIPKQFKRLSITPSKFRMSTHREMPKPAAVVFEPDLSLFMVPQQTTSIFMETIKFLLDVNALQFVHRALAHELVFPQGGPSCDYYLVLAQTYMLKKEYVQSEESLEMAMQIDYLNPEVWAQKGHLSYLTGNFSEAKSCYERTISFVTDAKDMHTVYLRLGSIYLEGKEYDKAKHIYLLASKKSPSCLTWLGVGIACYRLKEMAEAEDALSEANALNNSNAEVWAYLALVCMKGGRQLEAEQSYKYAVKLELDNLDLLQEVKQVQLEVGFGDPSF
;
A
#
# COMPACT_ATOMS: atom_id res chain seq x y z
N MET A 1 43.53 15.98 18.97
CA MET A 1 43.46 14.59 18.50
C MET A 1 42.00 14.23 18.37
N VAL A 2 41.70 13.20 17.59
CA VAL A 2 40.36 12.59 17.50
C VAL A 2 40.53 11.10 17.72
N GLY A 3 39.62 10.44 18.43
CA GLY A 3 39.70 8.98 18.63
C GLY A 3 38.38 8.31 19.03
N PHE A 4 38.32 7.01 18.81
CA PHE A 4 37.22 6.13 19.18
C PHE A 4 37.70 4.68 19.30
N GLN A 5 36.94 3.81 19.97
CA GLN A 5 37.26 2.39 20.13
C GLN A 5 36.42 1.53 19.17
N VAL A 6 36.91 0.37 18.72
CA VAL A 6 36.12 -0.64 18.00
C VAL A 6 36.54 -2.04 18.48
N PRO A 7 35.62 -2.98 18.80
CA PRO A 7 36.00 -4.38 19.07
C PRO A 7 36.66 -4.97 17.82
N ALA A 8 37.86 -5.54 17.95
CA ALA A 8 38.64 -6.04 16.80
C ALA A 8 38.94 -7.56 16.87
N VAL A 9 39.14 -8.09 18.08
CA VAL A 9 39.42 -9.51 18.32
C VAL A 9 38.54 -9.98 19.49
N GLY A 10 37.43 -10.65 19.17
CA GLY A 10 36.32 -10.84 20.10
C GLY A 10 35.87 -9.52 20.74
N GLU A 11 35.77 -9.50 22.07
CA GLU A 11 35.37 -8.32 22.85
C GLU A 11 36.48 -7.27 23.03
N LYS A 12 37.71 -7.52 22.56
CA LYS A 12 38.83 -6.59 22.78
C LYS A 12 38.73 -5.34 21.90
N GLU A 13 38.56 -4.20 22.54
CA GLU A 13 38.57 -2.88 21.92
C GLU A 13 39.96 -2.49 21.38
N CYS A 14 39.97 -1.89 20.20
CA CYS A 14 41.13 -1.31 19.54
C CYS A 14 40.94 0.21 19.38
N PRO A 15 41.83 1.07 19.91
CA PRO A 15 41.71 2.52 19.83
C PRO A 15 42.19 3.08 18.48
N PHE A 16 41.26 3.66 17.73
CA PHE A 16 41.54 4.52 16.59
C PHE A 16 41.94 5.90 17.09
N LEU A 17 43.08 6.42 16.63
CA LEU A 17 43.68 7.67 17.12
C LEU A 17 44.27 8.48 15.96
N TYR A 18 43.67 9.63 15.68
CA TYR A 18 44.08 10.58 14.65
C TYR A 18 44.80 11.77 15.29
N LYS A 19 46.10 11.85 15.02
CA LYS A 19 47.02 12.88 15.54
C LYS A 19 47.40 13.87 14.42
N ASN A 20 47.90 15.04 14.80
CA ASN A 20 48.50 16.03 13.89
C ASN A 20 47.59 16.48 12.73
N GLY A 21 46.37 16.95 13.03
CA GLY A 21 45.50 17.57 12.03
C GLY A 21 46.07 18.90 11.52
N THR A 22 45.93 19.18 10.24
CA THR A 22 46.43 20.41 9.59
C THR A 22 45.45 21.55 9.73
N LEU A 23 45.92 22.73 10.18
CA LEU A 23 45.08 23.93 10.28
C LEU A 23 44.97 24.61 8.91
N LYS A 24 43.74 24.86 8.46
CA LYS A 24 43.40 25.64 7.27
C LYS A 24 42.78 26.97 7.67
N LEU A 25 43.18 28.04 6.98
CA LEU A 25 42.59 29.37 7.12
C LEU A 25 41.34 29.48 6.23
N GLY A 26 40.37 30.29 6.65
CA GLY A 26 39.16 30.56 5.88
C GLY A 26 39.44 31.47 4.69
N SER A 27 39.05 31.01 3.51
CA SER A 27 39.03 31.66 2.17
C SER A 27 39.14 30.60 1.07
N GLU A 28 39.89 29.50 1.32
CA GLU A 28 40.14 28.42 0.37
C GLU A 28 39.08 27.31 0.48
N ARG A 29 38.19 27.19 -0.52
CA ARG A 29 37.42 25.96 -0.74
C ARG A 29 38.34 24.90 -1.36
N GLU A 30 38.50 23.75 -0.72
CA GLU A 30 39.36 22.68 -1.22
C GLU A 30 38.76 22.00 -2.47
N PRO A 31 39.59 21.67 -3.48
CA PRO A 31 39.16 20.88 -4.61
C PRO A 31 38.78 19.47 -4.17
N LEU A 32 37.72 18.94 -4.75
CA LEU A 32 37.29 17.54 -4.63
C LEU A 32 37.29 16.93 -6.04
N PRO A 33 37.78 15.69 -6.23
CA PRO A 33 38.30 14.77 -5.21
C PRO A 33 39.69 15.14 -4.67
N ARG A 34 40.00 14.76 -3.43
CA ARG A 34 41.35 14.87 -2.83
C ARG A 34 41.83 13.54 -2.23
N PRO A 35 43.15 13.19 -2.28
CA PRO A 35 43.63 11.85 -1.91
C PRO A 35 43.67 11.62 -0.40
N LYS A 36 43.24 10.43 0.03
CA LYS A 36 43.35 9.95 1.42
C LYS A 36 44.79 9.52 1.74
N LYS A 37 45.17 9.57 3.02
CA LYS A 37 46.55 9.34 3.49
C LYS A 37 46.63 8.32 4.62
N TRP A 38 47.77 7.64 4.71
CA TRP A 38 48.11 6.79 5.84
C TRP A 38 48.49 7.62 7.08
N PRO A 39 48.14 7.19 8.31
CA PRO A 39 48.39 7.93 9.56
C PRO A 39 49.84 7.78 10.07
N VAL A 40 50.81 7.68 9.15
CA VAL A 40 52.20 7.26 9.44
C VAL A 40 53.17 8.36 9.00
N ALA A 41 53.53 9.23 9.93
CA ALA A 41 54.29 10.45 9.62
C ALA A 41 55.75 10.21 9.18
N ASN A 42 56.43 9.18 9.70
CA ASN A 42 57.90 9.13 9.74
C ASN A 42 58.57 7.94 9.03
N ILE A 43 57.84 7.09 8.30
CA ILE A 43 58.37 5.78 7.81
C ILE A 43 58.30 5.61 6.28
N LEU A 44 57.42 6.36 5.59
CA LEU A 44 57.15 6.21 4.16
C LEU A 44 57.82 7.31 3.33
N ALA A 45 58.28 6.94 2.12
CA ALA A 45 58.79 7.89 1.13
C ALA A 45 57.68 8.87 0.67
N PRO A 46 58.00 10.05 0.12
CA PRO A 46 57.02 11.11 -0.17
C PRO A 46 55.83 10.70 -1.06
N GLY A 47 56.00 9.74 -1.98
CA GLY A 47 54.91 9.21 -2.80
C GLY A 47 54.04 8.15 -2.10
N GLY A 48 54.51 7.54 -1.01
CA GLY A 48 53.84 6.43 -0.31
C GLY A 48 52.94 6.86 0.86
N GLN A 49 52.80 8.16 1.13
CA GLN A 49 51.87 8.65 2.16
C GLN A 49 50.41 8.66 1.69
N ASN A 50 50.16 8.83 0.39
CA ASN A 50 48.83 8.77 -0.20
C ASN A 50 48.42 7.30 -0.41
N ILE A 51 47.12 7.03 -0.31
CA ILE A 51 46.53 5.72 -0.55
C ILE A 51 46.10 5.63 -2.03
N PRO A 52 46.56 4.63 -2.81
CA PRO A 52 46.12 4.44 -4.19
C PRO A 52 44.60 4.31 -4.29
N ASP A 53 44.03 4.95 -5.31
CA ASP A 53 42.60 4.94 -5.70
C ASP A 53 41.59 5.35 -4.60
N ALA A 54 42.06 5.82 -3.45
CA ALA A 54 41.24 6.22 -2.31
C ALA A 54 41.18 7.75 -2.19
N PHE A 55 40.04 8.32 -2.56
CA PHE A 55 39.79 9.76 -2.55
C PHE A 55 38.64 10.14 -1.61
N ILE A 56 38.71 11.34 -1.06
CA ILE A 56 37.57 12.04 -0.47
C ILE A 56 36.83 12.70 -1.63
N VAL A 57 35.62 12.22 -1.89
CA VAL A 57 34.71 12.73 -2.93
C VAL A 57 33.61 13.56 -2.24
N GLY A 58 33.10 14.59 -2.91
CA GLY A 58 31.93 15.32 -2.44
C GLY A 58 30.64 14.52 -2.64
N GLY A 59 29.63 14.80 -1.82
CA GLY A 59 28.25 14.33 -1.98
C GLY A 59 27.26 15.45 -1.65
N ALA A 60 25.97 15.23 -1.86
CA ALA A 60 24.97 16.15 -1.34
C ALA A 60 24.91 16.01 0.19
N PHE A 61 24.83 17.14 0.92
CA PHE A 61 24.66 17.12 2.38
C PHE A 61 23.31 16.52 2.80
N GLU A 62 22.32 16.57 1.90
CA GLU A 62 20.98 15.94 2.01
C GLU A 62 21.05 14.39 2.03
N GLU A 63 22.17 13.81 1.59
CA GLU A 63 22.42 12.35 1.49
C GLU A 63 23.39 11.85 2.58
N GLU A 64 23.70 12.68 3.59
CA GLU A 64 24.62 12.35 4.68
C GLU A 64 23.88 11.82 5.93
N ASP A 65 24.42 10.76 6.54
CA ASP A 65 23.90 10.11 7.77
C ASP A 65 24.11 10.95 9.05
N GLY A 66 24.54 12.21 8.92
CA GLY A 66 24.89 13.09 10.02
C GLY A 66 23.73 13.97 10.48
N GLU A 67 23.82 14.47 11.71
CA GLU A 67 22.83 15.38 12.32
C GLU A 67 22.64 16.68 11.52
N LEU A 68 23.65 17.09 10.75
CA LEU A 68 23.69 18.37 10.01
C LEU A 68 23.34 18.17 8.52
N ASN A 69 22.20 17.55 8.23
CA ASN A 69 21.70 17.29 6.87
C ASN A 69 20.45 18.10 6.49
N THR A 70 19.96 18.98 7.38
CA THR A 70 18.79 19.84 7.14
C THR A 70 19.11 20.98 6.15
N PRO A 71 18.10 21.58 5.48
CA PRO A 71 18.30 22.79 4.68
C PRO A 71 18.72 24.00 5.52
N GLU A 72 18.42 24.04 6.82
CA GLU A 72 18.81 25.10 7.76
C GLU A 72 20.31 25.01 8.11
N ASP A 73 20.80 23.80 8.36
CA ASP A 73 22.24 23.55 8.60
C ASP A 73 23.09 23.84 7.36
N ARG A 74 22.50 23.84 6.15
CA ARG A 74 23.20 24.04 4.86
C ARG A 74 24.06 25.30 4.85
N GLU A 75 23.50 26.44 5.24
CA GLU A 75 24.23 27.70 5.22
C GLU A 75 25.33 27.70 6.28
N SER A 76 25.00 27.25 7.49
CA SER A 76 25.94 27.08 8.62
C SER A 76 27.14 26.21 8.25
N ARG A 77 26.92 25.13 7.48
CA ARG A 77 27.96 24.26 6.92
C ARG A 77 28.78 24.98 5.85
N ILE A 78 28.16 25.63 4.86
CA ILE A 78 28.87 26.35 3.79
C ILE A 78 29.77 27.46 4.37
N GLN A 79 29.24 28.27 5.30
CA GLN A 79 30.03 29.29 6.00
C GLN A 79 31.20 28.68 6.79
N SER A 80 30.97 27.54 7.46
CA SER A 80 32.01 26.88 8.27
C SER A 80 33.08 26.17 7.41
N GLU A 81 32.72 25.66 6.23
CA GLU A 81 33.66 25.06 5.28
C GLU A 81 34.49 26.10 4.52
N THR A 82 33.95 27.31 4.29
CA THR A 82 34.60 28.34 3.44
C THR A 82 35.21 29.52 4.20
N ILE A 83 34.52 30.08 5.20
CA ILE A 83 34.88 31.34 5.89
C ILE A 83 35.57 31.09 7.24
N LYS A 84 35.17 30.04 7.97
CA LYS A 84 35.80 29.71 9.27
C LYS A 84 37.15 29.00 9.09
N LYS A 85 37.98 29.01 10.14
CA LYS A 85 39.20 28.19 10.23
C LYS A 85 38.79 26.73 10.49
N ARG A 86 39.36 25.78 9.77
CA ARG A 86 39.03 24.34 9.87
C ARG A 86 40.28 23.49 10.12
N ILE A 87 40.12 22.30 10.69
CA ILE A 87 41.22 21.32 10.87
C ILE A 87 40.96 20.14 9.95
N VAL A 88 41.94 19.78 9.12
CA VAL A 88 41.85 18.73 8.10
C VAL A 88 42.88 17.65 8.39
N TRP A 89 42.45 16.40 8.51
CA TRP A 89 43.32 15.24 8.69
C TRP A 89 43.57 14.47 7.38
N ASP A 90 42.52 14.21 6.59
CA ASP A 90 42.54 13.37 5.38
C ASP A 90 43.19 11.97 5.59
N LEU A 91 43.09 11.45 6.82
CA LEU A 91 43.68 10.17 7.21
C LEU A 91 42.65 9.04 7.15
N GLU A 92 43.08 7.87 6.66
CA GLU A 92 42.29 6.64 6.72
C GLU A 92 42.97 5.59 7.61
N ARG A 93 42.20 4.85 8.40
CA ARG A 93 42.66 3.66 9.14
C ARG A 93 41.80 2.46 8.79
N ARG A 94 42.44 1.31 8.63
CA ARG A 94 41.79 0.01 8.41
C ARG A 94 42.14 -0.92 9.57
N CYS A 95 41.19 -1.75 9.99
CA CYS A 95 41.43 -2.91 10.84
C CYS A 95 40.74 -4.14 10.23
N TYR A 96 41.06 -5.32 10.73
CA TYR A 96 40.28 -6.52 10.49
C TYR A 96 39.43 -6.80 11.72
N LEU A 97 38.16 -7.18 11.50
CA LEU A 97 37.26 -7.67 12.53
C LEU A 97 37.23 -9.20 12.42
N ASP A 98 37.49 -9.91 13.52
CA ASP A 98 37.21 -11.36 13.54
C ASP A 98 35.70 -11.64 13.63
N PRO A 99 35.21 -12.86 13.30
CA PRO A 99 33.78 -13.15 13.26
C PRO A 99 33.05 -12.92 14.59
N ILE A 100 33.76 -12.99 15.72
CA ILE A 100 33.20 -12.74 17.06
C ILE A 100 33.09 -11.23 17.27
N ALA A 101 34.13 -10.47 16.94
CA ALA A 101 34.12 -9.00 16.97
C ALA A 101 33.02 -8.41 16.09
N VAL A 102 32.70 -9.00 14.92
CA VAL A 102 31.55 -8.59 14.09
C VAL A 102 30.21 -8.78 14.84
N LEU A 103 30.03 -9.89 15.57
CA LEU A 103 28.83 -10.10 16.39
C LEU A 103 28.76 -9.15 17.59
N CYS A 104 29.88 -8.94 18.29
CA CYS A 104 29.99 -7.98 19.39
C CYS A 104 29.72 -6.54 18.91
N PHE A 105 30.23 -6.16 17.73
CA PHE A 105 30.00 -4.85 17.13
C PHE A 105 28.54 -4.65 16.75
N ARG A 106 27.92 -5.61 16.05
CA ARG A 106 26.48 -5.59 15.73
C ARG A 106 25.61 -5.44 16.97
N ARG A 107 25.89 -6.26 18.01
CA ARG A 107 25.17 -6.20 19.28
C ARG A 107 25.34 -4.84 19.95
N ARG A 108 26.56 -4.31 20.06
CA ARG A 108 26.79 -3.01 20.72
C ARG A 108 26.18 -1.83 19.96
N ILE A 109 26.12 -1.88 18.62
CA ILE A 109 25.37 -0.88 17.84
C ILE A 109 23.87 -0.97 18.15
N ALA A 110 23.29 -2.16 18.29
CA ALA A 110 21.89 -2.32 18.69
C ALA A 110 21.63 -1.86 20.14
N ASP A 111 22.50 -2.26 21.09
CA ASP A 111 22.38 -1.96 22.53
C ASP A 111 22.63 -0.47 22.86
N CYS A 112 23.47 0.23 22.06
CA CYS A 112 23.90 1.61 22.37
C CYS A 112 23.43 2.67 21.35
N ARG A 113 23.15 2.29 20.09
CA ARG A 113 22.83 3.16 18.93
C ARG A 113 23.92 4.16 18.52
N CYS A 114 24.35 4.99 19.46
CA CYS A 114 25.38 6.02 19.28
C CYS A 114 26.77 5.52 19.74
N TRP A 115 27.80 6.00 19.06
CA TRP A 115 29.19 5.68 19.32
C TRP A 115 29.98 6.96 19.67
N PRO A 116 30.82 6.97 20.72
CA PRO A 116 31.54 8.17 21.12
C PRO A 116 32.77 8.36 20.23
N VAL A 117 32.88 9.53 19.61
CA VAL A 117 34.11 9.99 18.95
C VAL A 117 34.64 11.19 19.72
N GLU A 118 35.67 10.96 20.53
CA GLU A 118 36.25 11.96 21.41
C GLU A 118 37.25 12.86 20.67
N ILE A 119 37.25 14.14 21.02
CA ILE A 119 38.11 15.18 20.47
C ILE A 119 38.81 15.88 21.64
N THR A 120 40.12 16.08 21.53
CA THR A 120 40.94 16.71 22.58
C THR A 120 41.95 17.68 21.99
N ARG A 121 42.29 18.75 22.69
CA ARG A 121 43.51 19.52 22.39
C ARG A 121 44.61 19.03 23.32
N VAL A 122 45.82 18.83 22.79
CA VAL A 122 47.01 18.56 23.60
C VAL A 122 48.04 19.65 23.30
N PRO A 123 48.56 20.35 24.33
CA PRO A 123 49.53 21.42 24.13
C PRO A 123 50.86 20.87 23.60
N LEU A 124 51.46 21.58 22.65
CA LEU A 124 52.76 21.22 22.08
C LEU A 124 53.88 21.73 23.01
N VAL A 125 54.33 20.88 23.94
CA VAL A 125 55.35 21.26 24.95
C VAL A 125 56.71 21.51 24.29
N THR A 126 57.01 22.78 23.98
CA THR A 126 58.31 23.22 23.47
C THR A 126 59.34 23.29 24.59
N SER A 127 60.14 22.24 24.78
CA SER A 127 61.07 22.10 25.91
C SER A 127 62.33 22.97 25.77
N THR A 128 62.26 24.24 26.17
CA THR A 128 63.42 25.12 26.36
C THR A 128 64.12 24.83 27.69
N LYS A 129 65.31 24.23 27.64
CA LYS A 129 66.12 23.96 28.84
C LYS A 129 66.66 25.24 29.45
N VAL A 130 66.32 25.52 30.71
CA VAL A 130 66.99 26.52 31.57
C VAL A 130 67.63 25.81 32.78
N LYS A 131 68.74 26.37 33.29
CA LYS A 131 69.60 25.75 34.32
C LYS A 131 69.04 25.84 35.74
N ALA A 132 69.49 24.91 36.58
CA ALA A 132 69.11 24.75 37.97
C ALA A 132 69.51 25.93 38.89
N GLY A 133 68.62 26.25 39.85
CA GLY A 133 68.95 26.80 41.17
C GLY A 133 68.98 25.70 42.24
N LYS A 134 69.49 25.96 43.44
CA LYS A 134 69.81 24.92 44.45
C LYS A 134 69.45 25.34 45.88
N GLY A 135 68.66 24.52 46.57
CA GLY A 135 68.20 24.69 47.96
C GLY A 135 66.68 24.51 48.06
N ASP A 136 66.09 23.88 49.08
CA ASP A 136 66.68 23.08 50.17
C ASP A 136 65.71 21.93 50.57
N LYS A 137 66.12 20.99 51.42
CA LYS A 137 65.33 19.77 51.77
C LYS A 137 64.40 19.97 52.98
N GLY A 138 63.11 19.65 52.83
CA GLY A 138 62.08 19.94 53.85
C GLY A 138 60.96 18.91 54.11
N GLY A 139 61.05 17.66 53.64
CA GLY A 139 60.16 16.55 54.05
C GLY A 139 58.76 16.48 53.40
N GLY A 140 58.01 15.41 53.72
CA GLY A 140 56.62 15.20 53.31
C GLY A 140 56.42 14.48 51.97
N ALA A 141 56.29 13.16 51.97
CA ALA A 141 55.91 12.38 50.79
C ALA A 141 54.42 12.03 50.84
N VAL A 142 53.62 12.60 49.92
CA VAL A 142 52.27 12.13 49.58
C VAL A 142 52.22 11.98 48.07
N ALA A 143 52.30 10.75 47.57
CA ALA A 143 52.23 10.44 46.15
C ALA A 143 50.77 10.29 45.71
N GLY A 144 50.04 11.40 45.70
CA GLY A 144 48.83 11.52 44.88
C GLY A 144 49.27 11.75 43.44
N ALA A 145 48.85 10.88 42.51
CA ALA A 145 48.96 11.16 41.10
C ALA A 145 47.77 12.04 40.70
N GLU A 146 47.99 13.35 40.64
CA GLU A 146 47.03 14.26 40.00
C GLU A 146 47.00 13.94 38.50
N GLU A 147 45.82 13.58 37.98
CA GLU A 147 45.63 13.35 36.54
C GLU A 147 45.72 14.70 35.80
N ASP A 148 46.65 14.84 34.85
CA ASP A 148 46.75 16.04 34.00
C ASP A 148 45.40 16.28 33.29
N PRO A 149 44.71 17.42 33.50
CA PRO A 149 43.37 17.63 32.98
C PRO A 149 43.36 17.72 31.45
N ILE A 150 42.42 16.99 30.83
CA ILE A 150 42.31 16.87 29.37
C ILE A 150 41.75 18.19 28.79
N SER A 151 42.64 19.04 28.27
CA SER A 151 42.24 20.36 27.72
C SER A 151 41.39 20.25 26.44
N PHE A 152 40.37 21.11 26.32
CA PHE A 152 39.39 21.15 25.23
C PHE A 152 38.84 19.77 24.89
N HIS A 153 38.26 19.07 25.88
CA HIS A 153 37.69 17.73 25.70
C HIS A 153 36.24 17.82 25.22
N GLY A 154 35.99 17.36 24.00
CA GLY A 154 34.66 17.24 23.41
C GLY A 154 34.36 15.82 22.93
N VAL A 155 33.10 15.57 22.60
CA VAL A 155 32.59 14.31 22.04
C VAL A 155 31.60 14.59 20.93
N ALA A 156 31.66 13.82 19.85
CA ALA A 156 30.60 13.71 18.86
C ALA A 156 29.94 12.33 18.99
N TYR A 157 28.61 12.29 19.02
CA TYR A 157 27.83 11.05 19.09
C TYR A 157 27.48 10.59 17.67
N VAL A 158 28.17 9.56 17.17
CA VAL A 158 27.94 9.03 15.83
C VAL A 158 26.91 7.90 15.90
N SER A 159 25.74 8.08 15.28
CA SER A 159 24.82 6.96 15.05
C SER A 159 25.46 5.96 14.09
N LEU A 160 25.60 4.70 14.52
CA LEU A 160 26.08 3.61 13.67
C LEU A 160 24.95 2.67 13.22
N VAL A 161 23.70 2.97 13.60
CA VAL A 161 22.51 2.17 13.28
C VAL A 161 22.37 1.86 11.78
N PRO A 162 22.64 2.79 10.83
CA PRO A 162 22.56 2.47 9.40
C PRO A 162 23.52 1.36 8.91
N LEU A 163 24.62 1.04 9.62
CA LEU A 163 25.47 -0.12 9.29
C LEU A 163 24.78 -1.47 9.56
N LEU A 164 23.66 -1.49 10.29
CA LEU A 164 22.82 -2.66 10.50
C LEU A 164 21.74 -2.83 9.41
N TYR A 165 21.56 -1.85 8.52
CA TYR A 165 20.62 -1.96 7.41
C TYR A 165 21.16 -2.95 6.35
N PRO A 166 20.34 -3.86 5.78
CA PRO A 166 20.83 -4.92 4.91
C PRO A 166 21.56 -4.39 3.67
N GLY A 167 22.83 -4.76 3.53
CA GLY A 167 23.69 -4.38 2.41
C GLY A 167 24.43 -3.05 2.56
N VAL A 168 24.16 -2.24 3.60
CA VAL A 168 24.87 -0.97 3.81
C VAL A 168 26.33 -1.22 4.20
N LYS A 169 27.25 -0.57 3.46
CA LYS A 169 28.70 -0.69 3.64
C LYS A 169 29.40 0.60 4.08
N ARG A 170 28.70 1.74 4.05
CA ARG A 170 29.28 3.06 4.35
C ARG A 170 28.29 3.92 5.11
N ILE A 171 28.81 4.63 6.12
CA ILE A 171 28.19 5.81 6.73
C ILE A 171 29.12 7.00 6.44
N ARG A 172 28.55 8.15 6.07
CA ARG A 172 29.27 9.44 5.97
C ARG A 172 28.38 10.57 6.46
N GLY A 173 28.81 11.28 7.51
CA GLY A 173 28.02 12.34 8.12
C GLY A 173 28.85 13.46 8.76
N ALA A 174 28.19 14.60 8.94
CA ALA A 174 28.65 15.70 9.79
C ALA A 174 27.90 15.65 11.13
N PHE A 175 28.65 15.54 12.22
CA PHE A 175 28.14 15.35 13.60
C PHE A 175 28.58 16.53 14.49
N ARG A 176 27.68 17.04 15.33
CA ARG A 176 27.94 18.16 16.23
C ARG A 176 28.93 17.73 17.34
N VAL A 177 29.79 18.66 17.78
CA VAL A 177 30.74 18.42 18.87
C VAL A 177 30.23 19.08 20.14
N LEU A 178 30.02 18.28 21.18
CA LEU A 178 29.53 18.67 22.49
C LEU A 178 30.67 18.60 23.54
N PRO A 179 30.59 19.28 24.69
CA PRO A 179 31.54 19.07 25.79
C PRO A 179 31.51 17.60 26.26
N TYR A 180 32.68 17.04 26.58
CA TYR A 180 32.74 15.71 27.17
C TYR A 180 32.28 15.73 28.64
N HIS A 181 31.37 14.82 29.00
CA HIS A 181 30.92 14.55 30.36
C HIS A 181 30.76 13.03 30.56
N ASP A 182 31.44 12.45 31.56
CA ASP A 182 31.47 10.99 31.80
C ASP A 182 30.05 10.38 31.95
N SER A 183 29.14 11.07 32.66
CA SER A 183 27.77 10.59 32.87
C SER A 183 26.96 10.52 31.58
N GLU A 184 27.00 11.57 30.76
CA GLU A 184 26.25 11.65 29.50
C GLU A 184 26.78 10.64 28.47
N VAL A 185 28.11 10.47 28.39
CA VAL A 185 28.76 9.50 27.51
C VAL A 185 28.43 8.07 27.94
N PHE A 186 28.45 7.77 29.25
CA PHE A 186 28.03 6.47 29.76
C PHE A 186 26.53 6.21 29.52
N GLU A 187 25.66 7.17 29.77
CA GLU A 187 24.22 7.04 29.51
C GLU A 187 23.92 6.75 28.04
N LYS A 188 24.51 7.53 27.12
CA LYS A 188 24.26 7.43 25.67
C LYS A 188 24.97 6.28 24.97
N THR A 189 26.15 5.84 25.43
CA THR A 189 27.01 4.90 24.67
C THR A 189 27.51 3.69 25.47
N LYS A 190 27.15 3.60 26.76
CA LYS A 190 27.60 2.58 27.73
C LYS A 190 29.14 2.46 27.86
N CYS A 191 29.90 3.43 27.35
CA CYS A 191 31.35 3.50 27.56
C CYS A 191 31.64 4.04 28.98
N LEU A 192 32.45 3.32 29.75
CA LEU A 192 32.71 3.61 31.16
C LEU A 192 33.85 4.62 31.40
N PHE A 193 34.73 4.84 30.41
CA PHE A 193 35.95 5.63 30.55
C PHE A 193 36.31 6.33 29.24
N SER A 194 36.81 7.56 29.33
CA SER A 194 37.40 8.26 28.18
C SER A 194 38.61 7.50 27.61
N LEU A 195 38.64 7.33 26.28
CA LEU A 195 39.78 6.81 25.52
C LEU A 195 41.05 7.66 25.73
N PHE A 196 40.93 8.91 26.18
CA PHE A 196 42.07 9.78 26.44
C PHE A 196 42.61 9.72 27.88
N ARG A 197 41.89 9.13 28.86
CA ARG A 197 42.37 9.03 30.26
C ARG A 197 43.68 8.21 30.36
N ASP A 198 43.77 7.09 29.64
CA ASP A 198 44.98 6.24 29.60
C ASP A 198 46.12 6.79 28.70
N VAL A 199 45.89 7.84 27.91
CA VAL A 199 46.87 8.31 26.90
C VAL A 199 48.12 8.93 27.56
N GLY A 200 48.03 9.39 28.81
CA GLY A 200 49.19 9.80 29.61
C GLY A 200 50.24 8.69 29.75
N HIS A 201 49.83 7.42 29.85
CA HIS A 201 50.76 6.29 29.95
C HIS A 201 51.30 5.81 28.60
N GLN A 202 50.55 5.96 27.51
CA GLN A 202 51.03 5.55 26.17
C GLN A 202 52.13 6.45 25.59
N ALA A 203 52.40 7.63 26.18
CA ALA A 203 53.54 8.49 25.80
C ALA A 203 54.91 7.78 25.90
N VAL A 204 55.03 6.73 26.72
CA VAL A 204 56.29 6.00 26.95
C VAL A 204 56.52 4.85 25.94
N LEU A 205 55.48 4.39 25.23
CA LEU A 205 55.53 3.16 24.42
C LEU A 205 56.14 3.30 23.01
N ASN A 206 56.63 4.49 22.64
CA ASN A 206 57.39 4.73 21.41
C ASN A 206 58.85 4.17 21.45
N LYS A 207 59.02 2.95 22.00
CA LYS A 207 60.32 2.26 22.13
C LYS A 207 60.27 0.74 21.88
N PHE A 208 59.51 0.30 20.87
CA PHE A 208 59.78 -0.97 20.21
C PHE A 208 60.01 -0.76 18.71
N GLY A 209 61.13 -1.29 18.23
CA GLY A 209 61.49 -1.27 16.80
C GLY A 209 60.77 -2.37 16.01
N PRO A 210 60.91 -2.38 14.68
CA PRO A 210 60.25 -3.38 13.84
C PRO A 210 60.85 -4.77 14.07
N VAL A 211 59.99 -5.73 14.44
CA VAL A 211 60.29 -7.16 14.37
C VAL A 211 59.28 -7.79 13.40
N GLY A 212 59.80 -8.46 12.38
CA GLY A 212 59.00 -9.02 11.29
C GLY A 212 58.28 -10.32 11.64
N MET A 213 57.58 -10.85 10.64
CA MET A 213 56.86 -12.13 10.69
C MET A 213 57.75 -13.30 11.11
N TYR A 214 57.27 -14.16 12.02
CA TYR A 214 57.47 -15.61 11.96
C TYR A 214 56.34 -16.36 12.68
N SER A 215 56.12 -17.62 12.28
CA SER A 215 55.02 -18.48 12.75
C SER A 215 55.31 -19.12 14.12
N PRO A 216 54.30 -19.28 15.01
CA PRO A 216 54.44 -20.02 16.25
C PRO A 216 54.35 -21.54 16.04
N HIS A 217 55.49 -22.21 15.85
CA HIS A 217 55.58 -23.66 16.04
C HIS A 217 55.72 -24.03 17.54
N THR A 218 55.36 -25.27 17.86
CA THR A 218 55.03 -25.74 19.23
C THR A 218 56.20 -26.39 19.99
N LYS A 219 55.94 -26.68 21.29
CA LYS A 219 56.81 -27.24 22.36
C LYS A 219 57.48 -26.14 23.21
N GLY A 220 57.45 -26.12 24.55
CA GLY A 220 56.74 -26.98 25.52
C GLY A 220 57.68 -27.84 26.38
N ILE A 221 57.73 -27.56 27.69
CA ILE A 221 58.36 -28.35 28.77
C ILE A 221 57.73 -27.94 30.13
N ILE A 222 57.89 -28.76 31.18
CA ILE A 222 57.05 -28.79 32.39
C ILE A 222 57.82 -28.40 33.67
N GLY A 223 57.13 -27.78 34.65
CA GLY A 223 57.55 -27.68 36.05
C GLY A 223 56.35 -27.59 37.01
N LYS A 224 56.39 -28.27 38.16
CA LYS A 224 55.31 -28.35 39.18
C LYS A 224 55.83 -28.06 40.59
N ASN A 225 54.90 -27.61 41.45
CA ASN A 225 54.79 -27.69 42.94
C ASN A 225 54.45 -26.31 43.55
N VAL A 226 53.41 -26.06 44.40
CA VAL A 226 52.84 -26.78 45.59
C VAL A 226 53.79 -26.61 46.80
N LYS A 227 53.45 -26.09 48.00
CA LYS A 227 52.22 -25.71 48.77
C LYS A 227 52.52 -24.35 49.52
N ASP A 228 51.76 -23.68 50.41
CA ASP A 228 50.46 -23.72 51.15
C ASP A 228 50.08 -22.24 51.48
N ASP A 229 48.86 -21.70 51.68
CA ASP A 229 47.61 -22.01 52.42
C ASP A 229 47.45 -21.28 53.79
N LYS A 230 46.44 -20.36 53.88
CA LYS A 230 45.55 -20.14 55.04
C LYS A 230 44.51 -19.00 54.87
N GLN A 231 43.23 -19.37 54.96
CA GLN A 231 42.13 -18.78 55.81
C GLN A 231 41.81 -17.25 55.71
N ARG A 232 40.55 -16.78 55.87
CA ARG A 232 39.37 -17.35 56.56
C ARG A 232 38.04 -16.75 56.04
N GLU A 233 36.92 -17.40 56.35
CA GLU A 233 35.54 -17.05 55.96
C GLU A 233 34.60 -16.96 57.19
N LEU A 234 33.56 -16.09 57.16
CA LEU A 234 32.24 -16.11 57.85
C LEU A 234 31.58 -14.71 57.63
N MET A 235 30.40 -14.52 57.03
CA MET A 235 29.00 -14.82 57.41
C MET A 235 28.29 -13.88 58.42
N LEU A 236 27.23 -13.23 57.91
CA LEU A 236 25.90 -12.92 58.51
C LEU A 236 25.71 -12.05 59.78
N ARG A 237 24.83 -11.03 59.62
CA ARG A 237 23.55 -10.72 60.34
C ARG A 237 23.46 -10.93 61.89
N LYS A 238 22.78 -10.09 62.69
CA LYS A 238 21.87 -8.93 62.43
C LYS A 238 21.59 -8.14 63.74
N SER A 239 21.31 -6.83 63.63
CA SER A 239 20.37 -5.97 64.45
C SER A 239 20.32 -6.10 65.99
N SER A 240 20.31 -5.04 66.80
CA SER A 240 19.43 -3.83 66.76
C SER A 240 19.85 -2.81 67.88
N ASN A 241 19.20 -1.68 68.24
CA ASN A 241 17.91 -1.07 67.87
C ASN A 241 17.82 0.46 68.20
N ILE A 242 16.88 1.16 67.55
CA ILE A 242 16.08 2.37 67.95
C ILE A 242 16.68 3.48 68.85
N VAL A 243 16.74 4.71 68.31
CA VAL A 243 15.97 5.90 68.76
C VAL A 243 15.44 6.63 67.50
N LYS A 244 14.31 7.34 67.57
CA LYS A 244 13.69 8.11 66.46
C LYS A 244 13.84 9.63 66.65
N LYS A 245 13.89 10.42 65.57
CA LYS A 245 12.89 11.47 65.24
C LYS A 245 13.05 12.02 63.82
N ASP A 246 12.01 12.71 63.35
CA ASP A 246 11.78 13.19 61.99
C ASP A 246 12.11 14.69 61.75
N ILE A 247 12.40 15.00 60.47
CA ILE A 247 12.10 16.24 59.70
C ILE A 247 12.46 17.62 60.31
N SER A 248 13.35 18.33 59.60
CA SER A 248 13.14 19.74 59.21
C SER A 248 13.87 20.04 57.89
N GLU A 249 13.33 20.96 57.08
CA GLU A 249 13.90 21.42 55.80
C GLU A 249 15.05 22.46 56.02
N ILE A 250 15.54 23.07 54.92
CA ILE A 250 16.48 24.21 54.87
C ILE A 250 17.96 23.76 55.13
N THR A 251 18.96 23.96 54.26
CA THR A 251 19.08 24.81 53.05
C THR A 251 19.88 24.13 51.92
N VAL A 252 19.87 24.75 50.74
CA VAL A 252 20.78 24.54 49.59
C VAL A 252 22.25 24.89 49.95
N GLU A 253 23.18 24.54 49.05
CA GLU A 253 24.59 24.95 48.93
C GLU A 253 25.71 24.12 49.61
N THR A 254 26.84 24.02 48.89
CA THR A 254 28.18 23.58 49.31
C THR A 254 28.43 22.08 49.61
N ALA A 255 28.44 21.25 48.56
CA ALA A 255 29.31 20.05 48.48
C ALA A 255 29.48 19.45 47.06
N LEU A 256 28.64 19.83 46.07
CA LEU A 256 28.81 19.39 44.68
C LEU A 256 29.91 20.21 43.98
N SER A 257 31.13 19.66 43.94
CA SER A 257 32.24 20.22 43.15
C SER A 257 32.04 19.91 41.67
N LEU A 258 31.25 20.72 40.96
CA LEU A 258 31.11 20.62 39.50
C LEU A 258 32.44 20.93 38.81
N CYS A 259 33.09 19.91 38.25
CA CYS A 259 34.08 20.11 37.19
C CYS A 259 33.36 20.46 35.88
N GLN A 260 32.92 21.71 35.73
CA GLN A 260 32.38 22.20 34.47
C GLN A 260 33.47 22.19 33.40
N ASN A 261 33.21 21.51 32.28
CA ASN A 261 34.11 21.45 31.12
C ASN A 261 33.96 22.74 30.29
N LEU A 262 34.38 23.87 30.87
CA LEU A 262 34.26 25.21 30.30
C LEU A 262 35.03 25.37 28.97
N GLU A 263 36.14 24.62 28.78
CA GLU A 263 36.86 24.59 27.50
C GLU A 263 36.07 23.83 26.42
N GLY A 264 35.36 22.76 26.78
CA GLY A 264 34.51 21.99 25.87
C GLY A 264 33.26 22.73 25.42
N GLN A 265 32.73 23.66 26.24
CA GLN A 265 31.57 24.50 25.87
C GLN A 265 31.83 25.36 24.62
N GLN A 266 33.09 25.74 24.36
CA GLN A 266 33.49 26.51 23.17
C GLN A 266 33.18 25.76 21.85
N TYR A 267 33.06 24.43 21.86
CA TYR A 267 32.61 23.68 20.68
C TYR A 267 31.14 23.96 20.34
N VAL A 268 30.29 24.14 21.35
CA VAL A 268 28.86 24.46 21.18
C VAL A 268 28.72 25.93 20.75
N GLU A 269 29.39 26.86 21.44
CA GLU A 269 29.36 28.30 21.14
C GLU A 269 29.82 28.63 19.70
N SER A 270 30.76 27.85 19.15
CA SER A 270 31.30 28.05 17.80
C SER A 270 30.50 27.36 16.69
N GLY A 271 29.55 26.50 17.05
CA GLY A 271 28.86 25.59 16.12
C GLY A 271 29.82 24.56 15.50
N SER A 272 30.73 24.00 16.29
CA SER A 272 31.74 23.05 15.81
C SER A 272 31.13 21.69 15.46
N PHE A 273 31.54 21.13 14.32
CA PHE A 273 31.17 19.80 13.87
C PHE A 273 32.37 19.04 13.31
N ILE A 274 32.26 17.71 13.26
CA ILE A 274 33.25 16.82 12.65
C ILE A 274 32.60 16.02 11.51
N VAL A 275 33.26 15.96 10.36
CA VAL A 275 32.86 15.11 9.24
C VAL A 275 33.61 13.78 9.33
N LEU A 276 32.88 12.68 9.34
CA LEU A 276 33.42 11.32 9.48
C LEU A 276 32.88 10.41 8.38
N GLU A 277 33.68 9.42 7.99
CA GLU A 277 33.32 8.36 7.05
C GLU A 277 33.75 7.01 7.64
N PHE A 278 32.80 6.08 7.75
CA PHE A 278 33.02 4.70 8.15
C PHE A 278 32.74 3.80 6.94
N THR A 279 33.67 2.92 6.58
CA THR A 279 33.54 2.02 5.42
C THR A 279 33.88 0.57 5.79
N LEU A 280 33.07 -0.37 5.31
CA LEU A 280 33.24 -1.81 5.49
C LEU A 280 33.35 -2.51 4.14
N ASP A 281 34.28 -3.47 4.03
CA ASP A 281 34.40 -4.35 2.85
C ASP A 281 33.12 -5.19 2.64
N ARG A 282 32.52 -5.65 3.74
CA ARG A 282 31.30 -6.44 3.80
C ARG A 282 30.32 -5.76 4.76
N ALA A 283 29.05 -5.70 4.38
CA ALA A 283 27.99 -5.16 5.25
C ALA A 283 27.85 -6.02 6.51
N LEU A 284 27.51 -5.43 7.65
CA LEU A 284 27.30 -6.18 8.91
C LEU A 284 26.08 -7.10 8.81
N VAL A 285 25.07 -6.67 8.04
CA VAL A 285 23.90 -7.46 7.65
C VAL A 285 23.95 -7.61 6.12
N PRO A 286 24.03 -8.84 5.57
CA PRO A 286 23.91 -9.03 4.12
C PRO A 286 22.47 -8.75 3.67
N LYS A 287 22.31 -8.12 2.50
CA LYS A 287 21.00 -8.06 1.82
C LYS A 287 20.76 -9.37 1.10
N ARG A 288 19.54 -9.93 1.18
CA ARG A 288 19.09 -11.04 0.31
C ARG A 288 19.05 -10.56 -1.13
N LEU A 289 19.42 -11.43 -2.08
CA LEU A 289 19.36 -11.07 -3.50
C LEU A 289 17.92 -11.17 -4.02
N PRO A 290 17.47 -10.29 -4.93
CA PRO A 290 16.13 -10.40 -5.54
C PRO A 290 15.89 -11.76 -6.19
N GLU A 291 16.91 -12.37 -6.79
CA GLU A 291 16.84 -13.72 -7.36
C GLU A 291 16.57 -14.82 -6.31
N GLU A 292 17.09 -14.65 -5.09
CA GLU A 292 16.85 -15.58 -3.97
C GLU A 292 15.42 -15.41 -3.40
N LEU A 293 14.92 -14.17 -3.35
CA LEU A 293 13.55 -13.85 -2.92
C LEU A 293 12.52 -14.38 -3.94
N ALA A 294 12.70 -14.09 -5.22
CA ALA A 294 11.83 -14.57 -6.29
C ALA A 294 11.80 -16.11 -6.38
N SER A 295 12.93 -16.81 -6.13
CA SER A 295 12.93 -18.28 -6.04
C SER A 295 12.06 -18.76 -4.87
N ARG A 296 12.21 -18.14 -3.68
CA ARG A 296 11.41 -18.49 -2.49
C ARG A 296 9.92 -18.20 -2.68
N VAL A 297 9.55 -17.06 -3.27
CA VAL A 297 8.13 -16.75 -3.59
C VAL A 297 7.54 -17.80 -4.52
N LYS A 298 8.30 -18.24 -5.52
CA LYS A 298 7.92 -19.31 -6.46
C LYS A 298 7.91 -20.72 -5.84
N GLU A 299 8.69 -20.95 -4.79
CA GLU A 299 8.67 -22.19 -4.00
C GLU A 299 7.47 -22.23 -3.03
N MET A 300 7.09 -21.08 -2.46
CA MET A 300 5.89 -20.92 -1.61
C MET A 300 4.58 -20.92 -2.42
N ILE A 301 4.62 -20.45 -3.67
CA ILE A 301 3.49 -20.41 -4.60
C ILE A 301 3.83 -21.24 -5.85
N PRO A 302 3.79 -22.57 -5.76
CA PRO A 302 3.95 -23.43 -6.93
C PRO A 302 2.73 -23.26 -7.85
N PRO A 303 2.92 -23.01 -9.17
CA PRO A 303 1.81 -22.82 -10.08
C PRO A 303 0.92 -24.07 -10.12
N HIS A 304 -0.40 -23.88 -10.07
CA HIS A 304 -1.35 -24.99 -10.07
C HIS A 304 -1.10 -25.93 -11.27
N PRO A 305 -1.00 -27.26 -11.04
CA PRO A 305 -0.86 -28.21 -12.13
C PRO A 305 -2.12 -28.12 -13.00
N PRO A 306 -1.99 -27.91 -14.33
CA PRO A 306 -3.13 -27.58 -15.17
C PRO A 306 -4.18 -28.68 -15.08
N LEU A 307 -5.40 -28.28 -14.68
CA LEU A 307 -6.52 -29.21 -14.50
C LEU A 307 -6.64 -30.12 -15.73
N PRO A 308 -6.65 -31.46 -15.56
CA PRO A 308 -6.67 -32.38 -16.69
C PRO A 308 -7.90 -32.06 -17.54
N ARG A 309 -7.72 -31.94 -18.87
CA ARG A 309 -8.71 -31.46 -19.85
C ARG A 309 -9.91 -32.43 -20.00
N ARG A 310 -10.74 -32.54 -18.95
CA ARG A 310 -11.82 -33.51 -18.80
C ARG A 310 -13.14 -33.13 -19.48
N THR A 311 -13.32 -31.86 -19.84
CA THR A 311 -14.58 -31.35 -20.42
C THR A 311 -14.72 -31.56 -21.92
N ALA A 312 -13.65 -31.39 -22.70
CA ALA A 312 -13.72 -31.45 -24.17
C ALA A 312 -14.14 -32.83 -24.71
N GLY A 313 -13.69 -33.92 -24.08
CA GLY A 313 -14.11 -35.28 -24.44
C GLY A 313 -15.59 -35.54 -24.13
N ALA A 314 -16.05 -35.09 -22.96
CA ALA A 314 -17.43 -35.24 -22.49
C ALA A 314 -18.42 -34.39 -23.32
N MET A 315 -18.11 -33.11 -23.58
CA MET A 315 -18.93 -32.24 -24.45
C MET A 315 -19.07 -32.86 -25.84
N LYS A 316 -17.96 -33.27 -26.47
CA LYS A 316 -18.00 -33.92 -27.78
C LYS A 316 -18.73 -35.27 -27.78
N ALA A 317 -18.75 -36.00 -26.66
CA ALA A 317 -19.55 -37.22 -26.53
C ALA A 317 -21.06 -36.93 -26.46
N VAL A 318 -21.46 -35.77 -25.95
CA VAL A 318 -22.86 -35.30 -25.94
C VAL A 318 -23.26 -34.75 -27.30
N GLU A 319 -22.39 -33.98 -27.98
CA GLU A 319 -22.60 -33.55 -29.38
C GLU A 319 -22.74 -34.74 -30.35
N ASP A 320 -21.86 -35.75 -30.22
CA ASP A 320 -21.97 -37.00 -30.98
C ASP A 320 -23.30 -37.72 -30.68
N TYR A 321 -23.82 -37.65 -29.44
CA TYR A 321 -25.11 -38.26 -29.08
C TYR A 321 -26.30 -37.47 -29.65
N HIS A 322 -26.30 -36.14 -29.53
CA HIS A 322 -27.32 -35.26 -30.12
C HIS A 322 -27.39 -35.43 -31.64
N THR A 323 -26.25 -35.47 -32.33
CA THR A 323 -26.22 -35.66 -33.80
C THR A 323 -26.74 -37.04 -34.22
N GLN A 324 -26.48 -38.12 -33.47
CA GLN A 324 -27.12 -39.41 -33.73
C GLN A 324 -28.64 -39.36 -33.50
N ILE A 325 -29.12 -38.72 -32.43
CA ILE A 325 -30.57 -38.54 -32.17
C ILE A 325 -31.23 -37.78 -33.32
N THR A 326 -30.65 -36.66 -33.76
CA THR A 326 -31.14 -35.87 -34.90
C THR A 326 -31.18 -36.69 -36.19
N SER A 327 -30.13 -37.49 -36.47
CA SER A 327 -30.10 -38.36 -37.64
C SER A 327 -31.17 -39.46 -37.60
N ILE A 328 -31.43 -40.03 -36.42
CA ILE A 328 -32.45 -41.07 -36.21
C ILE A 328 -33.85 -40.45 -36.31
N ALA A 329 -34.08 -39.29 -35.71
CA ALA A 329 -35.34 -38.55 -35.78
C ALA A 329 -35.68 -38.16 -37.23
N ALA A 330 -34.70 -37.68 -38.01
CA ALA A 330 -34.87 -37.41 -39.43
C ALA A 330 -35.19 -38.70 -40.22
N SER A 331 -34.48 -39.80 -39.96
CA SER A 331 -34.74 -41.09 -40.62
C SER A 331 -36.17 -41.62 -40.35
N ILE A 332 -36.64 -41.52 -39.10
CA ILE A 332 -38.00 -41.90 -38.71
C ILE A 332 -39.05 -40.97 -39.34
N LEU A 333 -38.74 -39.67 -39.49
CA LEU A 333 -39.62 -38.69 -40.14
C LEU A 333 -39.72 -38.92 -41.66
N ASP A 334 -38.62 -39.27 -42.33
CA ASP A 334 -38.65 -39.65 -43.74
C ASP A 334 -39.47 -40.93 -43.96
N GLU A 335 -39.36 -41.94 -43.09
CA GLU A 335 -40.21 -43.15 -43.14
C GLU A 335 -41.69 -42.85 -42.85
N TYR A 336 -41.98 -41.97 -41.89
CA TYR A 336 -43.34 -41.44 -41.70
C TYR A 336 -43.88 -40.82 -43.00
N HIS A 337 -43.04 -40.06 -43.71
CA HIS A 337 -43.41 -39.43 -44.98
C HIS A 337 -43.48 -40.39 -46.18
N GLU A 338 -42.77 -41.52 -46.18
CA GLU A 338 -42.95 -42.57 -47.19
C GLU A 338 -44.29 -43.31 -46.99
N LEU A 339 -44.69 -43.57 -45.74
CA LEU A 339 -45.88 -44.36 -45.41
C LEU A 339 -47.19 -43.56 -45.39
N PHE A 340 -47.18 -42.34 -44.87
CA PHE A 340 -48.38 -41.49 -44.71
C PHE A 340 -48.35 -40.22 -45.58
N GLY A 341 -47.27 -40.02 -46.33
CA GLY A 341 -47.08 -38.86 -47.20
C GLY A 341 -46.66 -37.59 -46.45
N ARG A 342 -46.37 -36.54 -47.23
CA ARG A 342 -46.12 -35.18 -46.72
C ARG A 342 -47.41 -34.38 -46.55
N GLN A 343 -48.38 -34.93 -45.80
CA GLN A 343 -49.54 -34.15 -45.37
C GLN A 343 -49.13 -33.21 -44.24
N VAL A 344 -48.91 -31.93 -44.57
CA VAL A 344 -48.74 -30.86 -43.59
C VAL A 344 -50.11 -30.55 -42.98
N VAL A 345 -50.44 -31.19 -41.85
CA VAL A 345 -51.71 -31.02 -41.15
C VAL A 345 -51.72 -29.68 -40.40
N GLN A 346 -51.92 -28.58 -41.13
CA GLN A 346 -52.25 -27.29 -40.55
C GLN A 346 -53.71 -27.28 -40.06
N GLY A 347 -53.89 -27.41 -38.74
CA GLY A 347 -55.10 -26.95 -38.06
C GLY A 347 -56.34 -27.86 -38.09
N LEU A 348 -56.19 -29.15 -38.40
CA LEU A 348 -57.26 -30.14 -38.16
C LEU A 348 -56.94 -30.97 -36.91
N VAL A 349 -57.96 -31.21 -36.09
CA VAL A 349 -57.88 -32.08 -34.91
C VAL A 349 -57.76 -33.52 -35.40
N VAL A 350 -56.55 -34.08 -35.31
CA VAL A 350 -56.30 -35.50 -35.59
C VAL A 350 -56.82 -36.32 -34.41
N ASP A 351 -57.58 -37.37 -34.69
CA ASP A 351 -58.06 -38.28 -33.66
C ASP A 351 -56.87 -39.03 -33.04
N THR A 352 -56.74 -38.94 -31.72
CA THR A 352 -55.75 -39.66 -30.91
C THR A 352 -55.63 -41.13 -31.28
N GLN A 353 -56.73 -41.81 -31.57
CA GLN A 353 -56.72 -43.24 -31.89
C GLN A 353 -56.02 -43.50 -33.23
N THR A 354 -56.19 -42.61 -34.22
CA THR A 354 -55.50 -42.72 -35.52
C THR A 354 -53.99 -42.45 -35.43
N LEU A 355 -53.55 -41.61 -34.48
CA LEU A 355 -52.12 -41.40 -34.20
C LEU A 355 -51.50 -42.63 -33.52
N GLU A 356 -52.23 -43.32 -32.66
CA GLU A 356 -51.76 -44.58 -32.05
C GLU A 356 -51.69 -45.72 -33.08
N ASP A 357 -52.64 -45.82 -34.01
CA ASP A 357 -52.58 -46.79 -35.12
C ASP A 357 -51.40 -46.52 -36.05
N GLN A 358 -51.18 -45.26 -36.47
CA GLN A 358 -50.02 -44.85 -37.28
C GLN A 358 -48.69 -45.16 -36.57
N LYS A 359 -48.59 -44.84 -35.28
CA LYS A 359 -47.44 -45.16 -34.42
C LYS A 359 -47.21 -46.67 -34.32
N CYS A 360 -48.26 -47.47 -34.17
CA CYS A 360 -48.15 -48.92 -34.15
C CYS A 360 -47.61 -49.47 -35.48
N GLN A 361 -48.11 -48.97 -36.61
CA GLN A 361 -47.66 -49.39 -37.94
C GLN A 361 -46.20 -49.00 -38.22
N ILE A 362 -45.78 -47.78 -37.88
CA ILE A 362 -44.36 -47.37 -37.98
C ILE A 362 -43.46 -48.25 -37.12
N ASN A 363 -43.87 -48.56 -35.89
CA ASN A 363 -43.09 -49.47 -35.03
C ASN A 363 -43.02 -50.90 -35.58
N TYR A 364 -44.07 -51.37 -36.28
CA TYR A 364 -44.02 -52.65 -36.99
C TYR A 364 -43.01 -52.62 -38.14
N GLU A 365 -43.06 -51.60 -39.00
CA GLU A 365 -42.21 -51.50 -40.19
C GLU A 365 -40.73 -51.20 -39.86
N LEU A 366 -40.45 -50.39 -38.84
CA LEU A 366 -39.09 -50.18 -38.30
C LEU A 366 -38.47 -51.47 -37.73
N ASN A 367 -39.28 -52.39 -37.20
CA ASN A 367 -38.81 -53.67 -36.68
C ASN A 367 -38.67 -54.73 -37.78
N THR A 368 -39.60 -54.83 -38.73
CA THR A 368 -39.51 -55.81 -39.83
C THR A 368 -38.44 -55.47 -40.87
N SER A 369 -38.18 -54.17 -41.10
CA SER A 369 -37.06 -53.69 -41.93
C SER A 369 -35.69 -53.81 -41.24
N GLY A 370 -35.65 -54.07 -39.93
CA GLY A 370 -34.43 -54.13 -39.12
C GLY A 370 -33.81 -52.76 -38.79
N LYS A 371 -34.37 -51.64 -39.28
CA LYS A 371 -33.82 -50.29 -39.06
C LYS A 371 -33.81 -49.90 -37.57
N TYR A 372 -34.81 -50.32 -36.80
CA TYR A 372 -34.85 -50.17 -35.33
C TYR A 372 -33.60 -50.75 -34.64
N PHE A 373 -33.08 -51.87 -35.13
CA PHE A 373 -31.85 -52.48 -34.61
C PHE A 373 -30.61 -51.66 -34.98
N ALA A 374 -30.56 -51.08 -36.19
CA ALA A 374 -29.46 -50.20 -36.61
C ALA A 374 -29.40 -48.93 -35.75
N PHE A 375 -30.53 -48.26 -35.50
CA PHE A 375 -30.61 -47.09 -34.62
C PHE A 375 -30.15 -47.42 -33.19
N LYS A 376 -30.51 -48.60 -32.67
CA LYS A 376 -30.09 -49.07 -31.34
C LYS A 376 -28.58 -49.28 -31.23
N GLU A 377 -27.95 -49.85 -32.26
CA GLU A 377 -26.49 -50.06 -32.28
C GLU A 377 -25.72 -48.72 -32.48
N GLN A 378 -26.26 -47.78 -33.27
CA GLN A 378 -25.74 -46.42 -33.38
C GLN A 378 -25.73 -45.69 -32.03
N LEU A 379 -26.88 -45.63 -31.35
CA LEU A 379 -27.00 -44.96 -30.04
C LEU A 379 -26.10 -45.61 -28.98
N LYS A 380 -25.98 -46.94 -28.98
CA LYS A 380 -25.07 -47.69 -28.09
C LYS A 380 -23.62 -47.21 -28.16
N HIS A 381 -23.10 -46.89 -29.36
CA HIS A 381 -21.74 -46.36 -29.48
C HIS A 381 -21.59 -44.97 -28.84
N ALA A 382 -22.55 -44.07 -29.05
CA ALA A 382 -22.56 -42.74 -28.43
C ALA A 382 -22.74 -42.82 -26.90
N VAL A 383 -23.65 -43.67 -26.42
CA VAL A 383 -23.86 -43.91 -24.98
C VAL A 383 -22.62 -44.49 -24.30
N VAL A 384 -21.93 -45.46 -24.90
CA VAL A 384 -20.66 -45.99 -24.38
C VAL A 384 -19.57 -44.90 -24.35
N LYS A 385 -19.58 -43.97 -25.30
CA LYS A 385 -18.68 -42.80 -25.26
C LYS A 385 -19.02 -41.87 -24.09
N ILE A 386 -20.30 -41.55 -23.85
CA ILE A 386 -20.74 -40.76 -22.68
C ILE A 386 -20.33 -41.44 -21.36
N VAL A 387 -20.54 -42.75 -21.22
CA VAL A 387 -20.15 -43.50 -20.01
C VAL A 387 -18.64 -43.47 -19.74
N ARG A 388 -17.82 -43.46 -20.80
CA ARG A 388 -16.36 -43.34 -20.70
C ARG A 388 -15.89 -41.92 -20.41
N GLU A 389 -16.37 -40.94 -21.17
CA GLU A 389 -15.86 -39.56 -21.15
C GLU A 389 -16.47 -38.71 -20.01
N LYS A 390 -17.79 -38.84 -19.75
CA LYS A 390 -18.50 -38.09 -18.69
C LYS A 390 -18.42 -38.80 -17.34
N TYR A 391 -18.71 -40.09 -17.30
CA TYR A 391 -18.82 -40.86 -16.05
C TYR A 391 -17.54 -41.56 -15.61
N LEU A 392 -16.51 -41.62 -16.47
CA LEU A 392 -15.20 -42.23 -16.20
C LEU A 392 -15.27 -43.71 -15.74
N LYS A 393 -16.38 -44.42 -16.01
CA LYS A 393 -16.60 -45.81 -15.60
C LYS A 393 -15.92 -46.76 -16.59
N THR A 394 -14.66 -47.12 -16.28
CA THR A 394 -13.85 -48.08 -17.04
C THR A 394 -13.73 -49.46 -16.37
N THR A 395 -14.12 -49.58 -15.10
CA THR A 395 -14.13 -50.82 -14.31
C THR A 395 -15.54 -51.41 -14.19
N ALA A 396 -15.63 -52.70 -13.84
CA ALA A 396 -16.89 -53.33 -13.49
C ALA A 396 -17.44 -52.84 -12.14
N PHE A 397 -18.75 -52.96 -11.93
CA PHE A 397 -19.41 -52.67 -10.65
C PHE A 397 -19.26 -53.84 -9.69
N GLU A 398 -19.12 -53.56 -8.39
CA GLU A 398 -18.90 -54.58 -7.36
C GLU A 398 -20.21 -55.18 -6.82
N THR A 399 -21.31 -54.42 -6.85
CA THR A 399 -22.64 -54.89 -6.44
C THR A 399 -23.72 -54.60 -7.48
N LEU A 400 -24.79 -55.40 -7.43
CA LEU A 400 -25.91 -55.32 -8.38
C LEU A 400 -26.71 -54.02 -8.19
N ASP A 401 -26.83 -53.54 -6.95
CA ASP A 401 -27.53 -52.28 -6.60
C ASP A 401 -26.79 -51.05 -7.13
N GLN A 402 -25.44 -51.05 -7.09
CA GLN A 402 -24.62 -49.98 -7.69
C GLN A 402 -24.86 -49.88 -9.21
N LEU A 403 -24.97 -51.04 -9.89
CA LEU A 403 -25.28 -51.10 -11.31
C LEU A 403 -26.71 -50.58 -11.59
N GLN A 404 -27.70 -50.94 -10.78
CA GLN A 404 -29.08 -50.45 -10.97
C GLN A 404 -29.19 -48.94 -10.76
N THR A 405 -28.58 -48.39 -9.71
CA THR A 405 -28.56 -46.93 -9.45
C THR A 405 -27.83 -46.17 -10.57
N PHE A 406 -26.72 -46.71 -11.07
CA PHE A 406 -26.01 -46.10 -12.20
C PHE A 406 -26.84 -46.16 -13.50
N LEU A 407 -27.58 -47.25 -13.75
CA LEU A 407 -28.43 -47.38 -14.93
C LEU A 407 -29.64 -46.44 -14.89
N SER A 408 -30.23 -46.18 -13.71
CA SER A 408 -31.32 -45.20 -13.59
C SER A 408 -30.82 -43.76 -13.75
N GLU A 409 -29.69 -43.40 -13.15
CA GLU A 409 -29.05 -42.10 -13.33
C GLU A 409 -28.67 -41.84 -14.81
N LEU A 410 -28.06 -42.82 -15.46
CA LEU A 410 -27.71 -42.76 -16.87
C LEU A 410 -28.96 -42.67 -17.76
N TYR A 411 -30.04 -43.42 -17.45
CA TYR A 411 -31.29 -43.36 -18.20
C TYR A 411 -31.93 -41.96 -18.14
N VAL A 412 -32.06 -41.37 -16.95
CA VAL A 412 -32.59 -40.00 -16.78
C VAL A 412 -31.75 -39.00 -17.59
N TYR A 413 -30.43 -39.03 -17.43
CA TYR A 413 -29.55 -38.12 -18.17
C TYR A 413 -29.64 -38.28 -19.69
N LEU A 414 -29.72 -39.51 -20.21
CA LEU A 414 -29.86 -39.75 -21.65
C LEU A 414 -31.23 -39.28 -22.18
N MET A 415 -32.31 -39.46 -21.40
CA MET A 415 -33.63 -38.93 -21.74
C MET A 415 -33.62 -37.40 -21.80
N ASP A 416 -33.03 -36.71 -20.81
CA ASP A 416 -32.91 -35.24 -20.81
C ASP A 416 -32.14 -34.74 -22.04
N GLN A 417 -30.99 -35.37 -22.35
CA GLN A 417 -30.20 -35.01 -23.53
C GLN A 417 -30.93 -35.33 -24.86
N MET A 418 -31.75 -36.38 -24.89
CA MET A 418 -32.62 -36.67 -26.03
C MET A 418 -33.71 -35.62 -26.20
N HIS A 419 -34.36 -35.17 -25.12
CA HIS A 419 -35.33 -34.09 -25.18
C HIS A 419 -34.70 -32.77 -25.63
N ILE A 420 -33.48 -32.45 -25.19
CA ILE A 420 -32.73 -31.28 -25.66
C ILE A 420 -32.47 -31.37 -27.17
N ALA A 421 -31.94 -32.49 -27.67
CA ALA A 421 -31.65 -32.68 -29.10
C ALA A 421 -32.93 -32.63 -29.98
N LEU A 422 -34.00 -33.31 -29.56
CA LEU A 422 -35.28 -33.29 -30.29
C LEU A 422 -35.91 -31.88 -30.29
N ASN A 423 -35.86 -31.17 -29.16
CA ASN A 423 -36.35 -29.79 -29.09
C ASN A 423 -35.57 -28.86 -30.02
N GLN A 424 -34.23 -28.99 -30.11
CA GLN A 424 -33.41 -28.22 -31.06
C GLN A 424 -33.81 -28.45 -32.53
N VAL A 425 -34.14 -29.68 -32.90
CA VAL A 425 -34.59 -30.04 -34.27
C VAL A 425 -35.99 -29.48 -34.57
N LEU A 426 -36.89 -29.52 -33.58
CA LEU A 426 -38.24 -28.96 -33.68
C LEU A 426 -38.24 -27.42 -33.63
N SER A 427 -37.29 -26.80 -32.93
CA SER A 427 -37.18 -25.35 -32.74
C SER A 427 -36.43 -24.62 -33.85
N LEU A 428 -36.60 -25.03 -35.12
CA LEU A 428 -36.09 -24.27 -36.28
C LEU A 428 -36.83 -22.94 -36.52
N GLN A 429 -37.81 -22.61 -35.68
CA GLN A 429 -38.15 -21.24 -35.33
C GLN A 429 -37.55 -20.93 -33.94
N THR A 430 -36.27 -20.55 -33.93
CA THR A 430 -35.58 -20.19 -32.67
C THR A 430 -36.14 -18.89 -32.10
N PRO A 431 -36.49 -18.82 -30.80
CA PRO A 431 -36.36 -17.57 -30.06
C PRO A 431 -34.96 -17.02 -30.30
N SER A 432 -34.81 -15.70 -30.42
CA SER A 432 -33.48 -15.10 -30.65
C SER A 432 -32.49 -15.60 -29.59
N PRO A 433 -31.22 -15.89 -29.95
CA PRO A 433 -30.19 -16.09 -28.94
C PRO A 433 -30.22 -14.89 -27.97
N PRO A 434 -30.07 -15.11 -26.65
CA PRO A 434 -30.09 -14.01 -25.69
C PRO A 434 -29.06 -12.96 -26.15
N PRO A 435 -29.42 -11.66 -26.12
CA PRO A 435 -28.53 -10.62 -26.63
C PRO A 435 -27.17 -10.74 -25.91
N PRO A 436 -26.05 -10.67 -26.64
CA PRO A 436 -24.74 -10.81 -26.02
C PRO A 436 -24.61 -9.74 -24.94
N VAL A 437 -24.35 -10.17 -23.70
CA VAL A 437 -24.30 -9.28 -22.56
C VAL A 437 -23.06 -8.39 -22.71
N TYR A 438 -23.26 -7.17 -23.21
CA TYR A 438 -22.21 -6.20 -23.53
C TYR A 438 -21.52 -5.60 -22.29
N THR A 439 -21.61 -6.26 -21.11
CA THR A 439 -20.95 -5.79 -19.89
C THR A 439 -19.43 -5.93 -20.01
N THR A 440 -18.72 -4.81 -19.90
CA THR A 440 -17.26 -4.78 -19.82
C THR A 440 -16.77 -5.32 -18.48
N LEU A 441 -15.49 -5.68 -18.38
CA LEU A 441 -14.88 -6.10 -17.11
C LEU A 441 -14.95 -4.98 -16.04
N GLU A 442 -14.90 -3.72 -16.48
CA GLU A 442 -15.05 -2.52 -15.65
C GLU A 442 -16.50 -2.36 -15.14
N GLN A 443 -17.50 -2.63 -15.99
CA GLN A 443 -18.92 -2.64 -15.56
C GLN A 443 -19.20 -3.75 -14.56
N LEU A 444 -18.61 -4.95 -14.73
CA LEU A 444 -18.69 -6.01 -13.71
C LEU A 444 -18.02 -5.60 -12.40
N GLN A 445 -16.90 -4.87 -12.43
CA GLN A 445 -16.27 -4.31 -11.23
C GLN A 445 -17.18 -3.28 -10.56
N LEU A 446 -17.87 -2.43 -11.33
CA LEU A 446 -18.85 -1.47 -10.81
C LEU A 446 -20.02 -2.20 -10.13
N PHE A 447 -20.65 -3.17 -10.81
CA PHE A 447 -21.82 -3.90 -10.27
C PHE A 447 -21.44 -4.73 -9.03
N ALA A 448 -20.22 -5.26 -8.97
CA ALA A 448 -19.72 -5.95 -7.78
C ALA A 448 -19.55 -5.00 -6.58
N ARG A 449 -19.08 -3.77 -6.80
CA ARG A 449 -18.98 -2.72 -5.75
C ARG A 449 -20.36 -2.19 -5.35
N GLU A 450 -21.26 -1.99 -6.29
CA GLU A 450 -22.66 -1.61 -6.08
C GLU A 450 -23.37 -2.64 -5.17
N ALA A 451 -23.22 -3.94 -5.47
CA ALA A 451 -23.73 -5.03 -4.63
C ALA A 451 -23.06 -5.09 -3.24
N GLN A 452 -21.74 -4.85 -3.11
CA GLN A 452 -21.06 -4.72 -1.81
C GLN A 452 -21.66 -3.60 -0.95
N VAL A 453 -21.88 -2.42 -1.54
CA VAL A 453 -22.39 -1.22 -0.88
C VAL A 453 -23.84 -1.34 -0.43
N ASN A 454 -24.63 -2.19 -1.10
CA ASN A 454 -25.98 -2.59 -0.70
C ASN A 454 -26.00 -3.74 0.32
N GLY A 455 -24.90 -4.47 0.51
CA GLY A 455 -24.82 -5.67 1.36
C GLY A 455 -25.23 -6.98 0.66
N GLU A 456 -25.44 -6.96 -0.66
CA GLU A 456 -25.82 -8.09 -1.51
C GLU A 456 -24.61 -9.00 -1.82
N TYR A 457 -23.93 -9.49 -0.78
CA TYR A 457 -22.65 -10.20 -0.91
C TYR A 457 -22.70 -11.45 -1.81
N GLY A 458 -23.86 -12.12 -1.91
CA GLY A 458 -24.06 -13.22 -2.85
C GLY A 458 -23.91 -12.78 -4.31
N LEU A 459 -24.59 -11.70 -4.68
CA LEU A 459 -24.57 -11.12 -6.03
C LEU A 459 -23.19 -10.50 -6.34
N ALA A 460 -22.57 -9.85 -5.36
CA ALA A 460 -21.18 -9.38 -5.47
C ALA A 460 -20.22 -10.53 -5.81
N SER A 461 -20.33 -11.68 -5.13
CA SER A 461 -19.50 -12.86 -5.41
C SER A 461 -19.73 -13.40 -6.83
N THR A 462 -20.96 -13.39 -7.35
CA THR A 462 -21.21 -13.83 -8.73
C THR A 462 -20.60 -12.90 -9.77
N TYR A 463 -20.66 -11.57 -9.58
CA TYR A 463 -20.03 -10.63 -10.52
C TYR A 463 -18.50 -10.75 -10.54
N TYR A 464 -17.85 -10.96 -9.39
CA TYR A 464 -16.41 -11.24 -9.36
C TYR A 464 -16.05 -12.57 -10.03
N GLN A 465 -16.81 -13.63 -9.78
CA GLN A 465 -16.60 -14.94 -10.42
C GLN A 465 -16.85 -14.89 -11.93
N GLU A 466 -17.84 -14.12 -12.40
CA GLU A 466 -18.03 -13.84 -13.83
C GLU A 466 -16.83 -13.12 -14.43
N ARG A 467 -16.35 -12.04 -13.79
CA ARG A 467 -15.18 -11.28 -14.26
C ARG A 467 -13.93 -12.17 -14.35
N LEU A 468 -13.70 -13.02 -13.35
CA LEU A 468 -12.63 -14.02 -13.36
C LEU A 468 -12.81 -15.07 -14.45
N SER A 469 -14.03 -15.57 -14.70
CA SER A 469 -14.28 -16.53 -15.77
C SER A 469 -14.07 -15.95 -17.17
N ARG A 470 -14.34 -14.64 -17.35
CA ARG A 470 -14.14 -13.91 -18.61
C ARG A 470 -12.66 -13.59 -18.85
N ASN A 471 -11.87 -13.32 -17.80
CA ASN A 471 -10.43 -13.14 -17.91
C ASN A 471 -9.64 -13.78 -16.74
N PRO A 472 -9.34 -15.09 -16.80
CA PRO A 472 -8.61 -15.78 -15.74
C PRO A 472 -7.12 -15.41 -15.61
N GLN A 473 -6.61 -14.50 -16.44
CA GLN A 473 -5.18 -14.14 -16.51
C GLN A 473 -4.88 -12.74 -15.97
N ASP A 474 -5.89 -11.98 -15.55
CA ASP A 474 -5.71 -10.65 -14.95
C ASP A 474 -5.53 -10.74 -13.42
N ALA A 475 -4.32 -10.44 -12.96
CA ALA A 475 -3.98 -10.38 -11.53
C ALA A 475 -4.82 -9.36 -10.74
N GLN A 476 -5.28 -8.26 -11.37
CA GLN A 476 -6.12 -7.27 -10.69
C GLN A 476 -7.53 -7.83 -10.41
N SER A 477 -8.10 -8.62 -11.33
CA SER A 477 -9.39 -9.29 -11.11
C SER A 477 -9.32 -10.30 -9.96
N TRP A 478 -8.20 -11.00 -9.80
CA TRP A 478 -7.96 -11.89 -8.64
C TRP A 478 -7.77 -11.12 -7.34
N LEU A 479 -7.01 -10.01 -7.35
CA LEU A 479 -6.84 -9.15 -6.18
C LEU A 479 -8.16 -8.51 -5.72
N ASP A 480 -8.98 -8.00 -6.65
CA ASP A 480 -10.28 -7.42 -6.33
C ASP A 480 -11.22 -8.45 -5.68
N TYR A 481 -11.19 -9.72 -6.13
CA TYR A 481 -11.96 -10.79 -5.50
C TYR A 481 -11.39 -11.20 -4.14
N GLY A 482 -10.06 -11.24 -3.98
CA GLY A 482 -9.42 -11.49 -2.69
C GLY A 482 -9.73 -10.40 -1.64
N ALA A 483 -9.73 -9.13 -2.06
CA ALA A 483 -10.12 -7.99 -1.22
C ALA A 483 -11.62 -8.01 -0.84
N PHE A 484 -12.48 -8.56 -1.70
CA PHE A 484 -13.86 -8.87 -1.34
C PHE A 484 -13.97 -10.04 -0.34
N CYS A 485 -13.21 -11.13 -0.54
CA CYS A 485 -13.20 -12.24 0.40
C CYS A 485 -12.69 -11.83 1.80
N LEU A 486 -11.73 -10.89 1.88
CA LEU A 486 -11.33 -10.25 3.14
C LEU A 486 -12.50 -9.52 3.83
N LEU A 487 -13.29 -8.75 3.06
CA LEU A 487 -14.47 -8.04 3.57
C LEU A 487 -15.56 -8.99 4.09
N THR A 488 -15.68 -10.18 3.50
CA THR A 488 -16.60 -11.24 3.96
C THR A 488 -15.98 -12.22 4.97
N GLU A 489 -14.82 -11.88 5.55
CA GLU A 489 -14.03 -12.69 6.50
C GLU A 489 -13.59 -14.09 5.99
N ASP A 490 -13.69 -14.35 4.69
CA ASP A 490 -13.26 -15.60 4.04
C ASP A 490 -11.76 -15.56 3.71
N ASN A 491 -10.97 -15.61 4.78
CA ASN A 491 -9.51 -15.53 4.73
C ASN A 491 -8.87 -16.66 3.88
N LEU A 492 -9.53 -17.82 3.76
CA LEU A 492 -9.03 -18.94 2.96
C LEU A 492 -9.16 -18.65 1.46
N LYS A 493 -10.34 -18.27 0.98
CA LYS A 493 -10.49 -17.86 -0.43
C LYS A 493 -9.65 -16.64 -0.77
N ALA A 494 -9.54 -15.68 0.15
CA ALA A 494 -8.66 -14.52 -0.02
C ALA A 494 -7.19 -14.95 -0.22
N GLN A 495 -6.68 -15.88 0.61
CA GLN A 495 -5.33 -16.42 0.46
C GLN A 495 -5.11 -17.11 -0.89
N GLU A 496 -6.06 -17.92 -1.35
CA GLU A 496 -6.00 -18.59 -2.65
C GLU A 496 -5.98 -17.57 -3.80
N CYS A 497 -6.85 -16.55 -3.76
CA CYS A 497 -6.93 -15.52 -4.80
C CYS A 497 -5.66 -14.67 -4.91
N PHE A 498 -5.07 -14.26 -3.78
CA PHE A 498 -3.80 -13.52 -3.80
C PHE A 498 -2.64 -14.40 -4.27
N ARG A 499 -2.63 -15.69 -3.93
CA ARG A 499 -1.61 -16.64 -4.40
C ARG A 499 -1.70 -16.86 -5.92
N GLU A 500 -2.90 -17.05 -6.47
CA GLU A 500 -3.07 -17.15 -7.94
C GLU A 500 -2.68 -15.83 -8.64
N ALA A 501 -2.99 -14.67 -8.06
CA ALA A 501 -2.59 -13.37 -8.62
C ALA A 501 -1.05 -13.23 -8.73
N VAL A 502 -0.29 -13.63 -7.70
CA VAL A 502 1.19 -13.66 -7.73
C VAL A 502 1.72 -14.79 -8.62
N GLY A 503 1.01 -15.91 -8.74
CA GLY A 503 1.32 -17.01 -9.66
C GLY A 503 1.17 -16.62 -11.14
N LEU A 504 0.31 -15.65 -11.44
CA LEU A 504 0.13 -15.06 -12.77
C LEU A 504 1.15 -13.94 -13.06
N ASP A 505 1.29 -12.98 -12.15
CA ASP A 505 2.30 -11.92 -12.25
C ASP A 505 3.01 -11.69 -10.91
N ALA A 506 4.22 -12.23 -10.80
CA ALA A 506 5.10 -12.05 -9.64
C ALA A 506 5.56 -10.60 -9.44
N ASN A 507 5.43 -9.72 -10.45
CA ASN A 507 5.76 -8.30 -10.33
C ASN A 507 4.54 -7.44 -9.92
N HIS A 508 3.36 -8.04 -9.73
CA HIS A 508 2.17 -7.29 -9.34
C HIS A 508 2.22 -6.92 -7.85
N LEU A 509 2.91 -5.82 -7.54
CA LEU A 509 3.19 -5.33 -6.18
C LEU A 509 1.97 -5.40 -5.22
N PRO A 510 0.75 -4.97 -5.59
CA PRO A 510 -0.41 -5.10 -4.71
C PRO A 510 -0.68 -6.52 -4.21
N SER A 511 -0.55 -7.54 -5.06
CA SER A 511 -0.79 -8.94 -4.71
C SER A 511 0.34 -9.54 -3.87
N VAL A 512 1.58 -9.15 -4.13
CA VAL A 512 2.73 -9.53 -3.28
C VAL A 512 2.55 -8.95 -1.86
N LEU A 513 2.11 -7.70 -1.76
CA LEU A 513 1.76 -7.07 -0.47
C LEU A 513 0.57 -7.76 0.21
N MET A 514 -0.48 -8.16 -0.54
CA MET A 514 -1.61 -8.90 0.04
C MET A 514 -1.20 -10.31 0.53
N CYS A 515 -0.31 -11.00 -0.18
CA CYS A 515 0.28 -12.25 0.32
C CYS A 515 1.05 -12.04 1.64
N GLY A 516 1.81 -10.94 1.77
CA GLY A 516 2.47 -10.55 3.02
C GLY A 516 1.50 -10.26 4.17
N ILE A 517 0.43 -9.49 3.91
CA ILE A 517 -0.63 -9.20 4.90
C ILE A 517 -1.34 -10.49 5.33
N MET A 518 -1.71 -11.35 4.38
CA MET A 518 -2.38 -12.62 4.66
C MET A 518 -1.48 -13.56 5.47
N ALA A 519 -0.19 -13.64 5.15
CA ALA A 519 0.78 -14.41 5.95
C ALA A 519 0.88 -13.89 7.39
N VAL A 520 0.83 -12.56 7.61
CA VAL A 520 0.75 -11.96 8.96
C VAL A 520 -0.56 -12.33 9.68
N MET A 521 -1.70 -12.24 9.00
CA MET A 521 -3.01 -12.60 9.59
C MET A 521 -3.07 -14.08 9.98
N LEU A 522 -2.36 -14.95 9.26
CA LEU A 522 -2.20 -16.38 9.55
C LEU A 522 -1.01 -16.69 10.49
N GLN A 523 -0.30 -15.66 10.98
CA GLN A 523 0.86 -15.76 11.89
C GLN A 523 2.12 -16.42 11.29
N ASN A 524 2.18 -16.58 9.96
CA ASN A 524 3.33 -17.07 9.21
C ASN A 524 4.38 -15.95 9.00
N TYR A 525 4.99 -15.47 10.08
CA TYR A 525 5.93 -14.33 10.03
C TYR A 525 7.16 -14.56 9.15
N GLU A 526 7.61 -15.81 8.95
CA GLU A 526 8.75 -16.12 8.07
C GLU A 526 8.39 -15.98 6.58
N GLU A 527 7.19 -16.43 6.16
CA GLU A 527 6.68 -16.23 4.80
C GLU A 527 6.43 -14.73 4.55
N ALA A 528 5.85 -14.02 5.53
CA ALA A 528 5.57 -12.60 5.45
C ALA A 528 6.83 -11.75 5.24
N GLU A 529 7.94 -12.05 5.94
CA GLU A 529 9.21 -11.33 5.75
C GLU A 529 9.70 -11.46 4.30
N VAL A 530 9.58 -12.65 3.69
CA VAL A 530 9.97 -12.87 2.29
C VAL A 530 9.08 -12.05 1.35
N PHE A 531 7.75 -12.05 1.51
CA PHE A 531 6.85 -11.26 0.66
C PHE A 531 7.07 -9.75 0.78
N PHE A 532 7.27 -9.21 2.00
CA PHE A 532 7.52 -7.78 2.16
C PHE A 532 8.93 -7.36 1.69
N GLU A 533 9.97 -8.18 1.87
CA GLU A 533 11.29 -7.89 1.29
C GLU A 533 11.26 -7.97 -0.26
N ASP A 534 10.54 -8.94 -0.83
CA ASP A 534 10.37 -9.09 -2.28
C ASP A 534 9.59 -7.92 -2.89
N ALA A 535 8.53 -7.43 -2.24
CA ALA A 535 7.81 -6.22 -2.62
C ALA A 535 8.73 -4.99 -2.76
N THR A 536 9.70 -4.80 -1.84
CA THR A 536 10.71 -3.72 -1.95
C THR A 536 11.79 -3.96 -3.02
N CYS A 537 11.85 -5.17 -3.59
CA CYS A 537 12.73 -5.51 -4.72
C CYS A 537 12.00 -5.39 -6.07
N VAL A 538 10.70 -5.70 -6.12
CA VAL A 538 9.81 -5.53 -7.28
C VAL A 538 9.65 -4.06 -7.65
N GLU A 539 9.29 -3.19 -6.69
CA GLU A 539 9.26 -1.74 -6.92
C GLU A 539 10.05 -0.97 -5.85
N PRO A 540 11.38 -0.81 -6.01
CA PRO A 540 12.23 -0.10 -5.04
C PRO A 540 11.85 1.37 -4.80
N THR A 541 11.05 1.96 -5.70
CA THR A 541 10.53 3.35 -5.63
C THR A 541 9.20 3.48 -4.89
N SER A 542 8.61 2.38 -4.43
CA SER A 542 7.29 2.38 -3.79
C SER A 542 7.38 2.77 -2.32
N VAL A 543 6.85 3.94 -1.97
CA VAL A 543 6.70 4.37 -0.56
C VAL A 543 5.85 3.35 0.21
N VAL A 544 4.78 2.85 -0.42
CA VAL A 544 3.84 1.86 0.15
C VAL A 544 4.52 0.51 0.45
N ALA A 545 5.46 0.05 -0.37
CA ALA A 545 6.19 -1.19 -0.07
C ALA A 545 7.07 -1.05 1.19
N TRP A 546 7.80 0.07 1.30
CA TRP A 546 8.69 0.33 2.43
C TRP A 546 7.94 0.63 3.74
N THR A 547 6.82 1.35 3.70
CA THR A 547 5.96 1.54 4.89
C THR A 547 5.35 0.23 5.35
N MET A 548 4.86 -0.62 4.44
CA MET A 548 4.32 -1.93 4.79
C MET A 548 5.37 -2.86 5.42
N LEU A 549 6.60 -2.87 4.89
CA LEU A 549 7.73 -3.56 5.51
C LEU A 549 8.07 -3.02 6.91
N GLY A 550 7.99 -1.69 7.11
CA GLY A 550 8.16 -1.07 8.42
C GLY A 550 7.06 -1.43 9.42
N LEU A 551 5.79 -1.33 9.00
CA LEU A 551 4.62 -1.74 9.79
C LEU A 551 4.66 -3.23 10.14
N PHE A 552 5.21 -4.08 9.26
CA PHE A 552 5.46 -5.50 9.53
C PHE A 552 6.53 -5.72 10.61
N TYR A 553 7.66 -5.00 10.53
CA TYR A 553 8.71 -5.11 11.55
C TYR A 553 8.31 -4.51 12.91
N ASP A 554 7.32 -3.61 12.94
CA ASP A 554 6.68 -3.11 14.15
C ASP A 554 5.88 -4.23 14.86
N ILE A 555 5.22 -5.12 14.10
CA ILE A 555 4.59 -6.35 14.65
C ILE A 555 5.63 -7.31 15.24
N GLN A 556 6.87 -7.27 14.75
CA GLN A 556 8.00 -8.05 15.27
C GLN A 556 8.81 -7.32 16.37
N GLU A 557 8.35 -6.16 16.85
CA GLU A 557 9.05 -5.29 17.83
C GLU A 557 10.48 -4.87 17.41
N ASN A 558 10.81 -4.96 16.12
CA ASN A 558 12.18 -4.85 15.60
C ASN A 558 12.54 -3.40 15.23
N SER A 559 12.65 -2.54 16.25
CA SER A 559 12.86 -1.08 16.11
C SER A 559 13.91 -0.66 15.07
N ILE A 560 15.05 -1.36 14.96
CA ILE A 560 16.13 -1.04 14.01
C ILE A 560 15.67 -1.18 12.54
N ARG A 561 14.84 -2.21 12.24
CA ARG A 561 14.29 -2.41 10.89
C ARG A 561 13.06 -1.54 10.62
N VAL A 562 12.31 -1.15 11.66
CA VAL A 562 11.25 -0.13 11.55
C VAL A 562 11.86 1.22 11.15
N GLU A 563 12.90 1.67 11.87
CA GLU A 563 13.65 2.89 11.58
C GLU A 563 14.24 2.90 10.17
N MET A 564 14.84 1.79 9.74
CA MET A 564 15.31 1.59 8.36
C MET A 564 14.21 1.81 7.32
N ALA A 565 13.09 1.10 7.46
CA ALA A 565 12.06 1.04 6.44
C ALA A 565 11.29 2.38 6.33
N PHE A 566 10.98 3.02 7.45
CA PHE A 566 10.38 4.37 7.45
C PHE A 566 11.37 5.44 6.98
N HIS A 567 12.68 5.29 7.22
CA HIS A 567 13.69 6.19 6.68
C HIS A 567 13.75 6.14 5.14
N GLU A 568 13.84 4.94 4.54
CA GLU A 568 13.83 4.80 3.08
C GLU A 568 12.49 5.24 2.46
N ALA A 569 11.34 4.93 3.07
CA ALA A 569 10.04 5.46 2.64
C ALA A 569 9.99 7.00 2.64
N THR A 570 10.45 7.64 3.73
CA THR A 570 10.50 9.11 3.86
C THR A 570 11.45 9.73 2.83
N LYS A 571 12.58 9.08 2.56
CA LYS A 571 13.60 9.50 1.59
C LYS A 571 13.09 9.40 0.15
N LEU A 572 12.38 8.33 -0.20
CA LEU A 572 11.69 8.19 -1.48
C LEU A 572 10.59 9.23 -1.65
N GLN A 573 9.78 9.47 -0.63
CA GLN A 573 8.74 10.51 -0.68
C GLN A 573 9.34 11.91 -0.89
N LYS A 574 10.40 12.26 -0.15
CA LYS A 574 11.15 13.52 -0.35
C LYS A 574 11.78 13.64 -1.73
N ALA A 575 12.20 12.52 -2.34
CA ALA A 575 12.75 12.50 -3.71
C ALA A 575 11.67 12.67 -4.80
N ARG A 576 10.39 12.36 -4.52
CA ARG A 576 9.26 12.62 -5.42
C ARG A 576 8.84 14.11 -5.45
N LEU A 577 9.15 14.89 -4.42
CA LEU A 577 8.79 16.31 -4.35
C LEU A 577 9.65 17.16 -5.31
N PRO A 578 9.06 18.11 -6.06
CA PRO A 578 9.81 18.96 -6.98
C PRO A 578 10.72 19.91 -6.19
N LYS A 579 12.04 19.72 -6.27
CA LYS A 579 13.01 20.59 -5.59
C LYS A 579 12.86 22.03 -6.08
N GLU A 580 12.45 22.92 -5.18
CA GLU A 580 12.36 24.35 -5.45
C GLU A 580 13.73 24.88 -5.90
N LYS A 581 13.74 25.59 -7.04
CA LYS A 581 14.93 26.32 -7.46
C LYS A 581 15.03 27.59 -6.60
N PRO A 582 16.13 27.81 -5.87
CA PRO A 582 16.30 29.08 -5.16
C PRO A 582 16.23 30.23 -6.16
N SER A 583 15.46 31.26 -5.82
CA SER A 583 15.38 32.48 -6.61
C SER A 583 16.78 33.13 -6.72
N PRO A 584 17.11 33.75 -7.86
CA PRO A 584 18.34 34.55 -7.95
C PRO A 584 18.22 35.73 -6.98
N PRO A 585 19.29 36.09 -6.25
CA PRO A 585 19.25 37.19 -5.29
C PRO A 585 18.94 38.50 -6.00
N THR A 586 17.92 39.21 -5.52
CA THR A 586 17.61 40.58 -5.95
C THR A 586 18.77 41.51 -5.57
N PRO A 587 19.32 42.32 -6.49
CA PRO A 587 20.38 43.25 -6.17
C PRO A 587 19.87 44.36 -5.24
N GLU A 588 20.74 44.79 -4.32
CA GLU A 588 20.42 45.78 -3.29
C GLU A 588 20.17 47.18 -3.89
N GLU A 589 19.15 47.88 -3.39
CA GLU A 589 18.93 49.30 -3.72
C GLU A 589 19.89 50.21 -2.94
N SER A 590 20.44 51.22 -3.62
CA SER A 590 21.05 52.39 -2.97
C SER A 590 20.80 53.65 -3.81
N PRO A 591 20.69 54.86 -3.20
CA PRO A 591 19.82 55.90 -3.74
C PRO A 591 20.46 56.93 -4.69
N GLU A 592 19.62 57.42 -5.60
CA GLU A 592 19.59 58.73 -6.29
C GLU A 592 20.89 59.41 -6.79
N SER A 593 20.96 59.66 -8.10
CA SER A 593 21.28 61.02 -8.62
C SER A 593 20.95 61.25 -10.12
N THR A 594 19.97 62.11 -10.35
CA THR A 594 19.83 63.08 -11.48
C THR A 594 20.32 62.76 -12.92
N ALA A 595 19.34 62.50 -13.80
CA ALA A 595 18.96 63.35 -14.95
C ALA A 595 19.54 63.16 -16.39
N LYS A 596 18.62 63.41 -17.37
CA LYS A 596 18.75 63.83 -18.80
C LYS A 596 18.96 62.79 -19.93
N VAL A 597 17.85 62.52 -20.64
CA VAL A 597 17.53 62.95 -22.04
C VAL A 597 18.44 62.54 -23.24
N GLN A 598 17.79 62.12 -24.34
CA GLN A 598 18.31 61.82 -25.71
C GLN A 598 19.16 60.52 -25.83
N GLY A 599 19.18 59.80 -26.97
CA GLY A 599 18.35 59.89 -28.19
C GLY A 599 18.86 58.99 -29.35
N GLU A 600 17.95 58.64 -30.29
CA GLU A 600 18.16 58.17 -31.69
C GLU A 600 18.99 56.89 -32.03
N SER A 601 18.43 56.07 -32.94
CA SER A 601 19.12 55.23 -33.97
C SER A 601 20.03 54.06 -33.54
N SER A 602 20.27 53.00 -34.34
CA SER A 602 19.54 52.43 -35.50
C SER A 602 19.96 50.97 -35.79
N GLU A 603 19.09 50.28 -36.54
CA GLU A 603 19.26 49.03 -37.32
C GLU A 603 20.45 49.07 -38.36
N PRO A 604 20.74 48.02 -39.20
CA PRO A 604 20.11 46.69 -39.39
C PRO A 604 21.07 45.49 -39.75
N THR A 605 20.47 44.38 -40.23
CA THR A 605 20.97 43.37 -41.21
C THR A 605 21.94 42.23 -40.80
N SER A 606 21.89 41.02 -41.40
CA SER A 606 20.77 40.29 -42.07
C SER A 606 21.14 38.85 -42.49
N SER A 607 20.13 37.95 -42.52
CA SER A 607 19.96 36.79 -43.44
C SER A 607 21.01 35.65 -43.40
N LEU A 608 20.77 34.41 -43.86
CA LEU A 608 19.72 33.73 -44.68
C LEU A 608 19.41 32.34 -44.08
N ARG A 609 18.44 31.51 -44.52
CA ARG A 609 17.02 31.62 -44.96
C ARG A 609 16.49 30.16 -45.13
N ALA A 610 15.18 29.90 -44.98
CA ALA A 610 14.57 28.55 -45.04
C ALA A 610 14.33 28.05 -46.51
N PRO A 611 13.68 26.87 -46.74
CA PRO A 611 12.24 26.65 -46.50
C PRO A 611 11.95 25.48 -45.53
N GLU A 612 10.79 25.30 -44.87
CA GLU A 612 9.35 25.62 -45.09
C GLU A 612 8.53 24.60 -45.91
N GLU A 613 7.57 23.96 -45.23
CA GLU A 613 6.22 23.44 -45.61
C GLU A 613 5.83 22.31 -44.60
N ASP A 614 4.59 22.17 -44.10
CA ASP A 614 3.38 23.01 -44.21
C ASP A 614 2.42 22.72 -43.02
N THR A 615 1.66 23.72 -42.54
CA THR A 615 0.32 23.64 -41.89
C THR A 615 -0.17 25.00 -41.35
N ILE A 616 -1.45 25.33 -41.58
CA ILE A 616 -2.07 26.63 -41.24
C ILE A 616 -3.26 26.46 -40.26
N PRO A 617 -3.49 27.39 -39.30
CA PRO A 617 -4.36 27.16 -38.13
C PRO A 617 -5.79 27.73 -38.25
N LYS A 618 -6.62 27.49 -37.22
CA LYS A 618 -7.87 28.24 -36.97
C LYS A 618 -7.97 28.74 -35.53
N GLN A 619 -8.17 30.05 -35.38
CA GLN A 619 -8.64 30.67 -34.14
C GLN A 619 -10.16 30.50 -34.00
N PHE A 620 -10.69 30.53 -32.77
CA PHE A 620 -12.08 30.95 -32.52
C PHE A 620 -12.16 31.96 -31.38
N LYS A 621 -13.02 32.98 -31.55
CA LYS A 621 -13.17 34.10 -30.62
C LYS A 621 -14.16 33.75 -29.51
N ARG A 622 -13.81 34.06 -28.26
CA ARG A 622 -14.77 34.04 -27.14
C ARG A 622 -15.61 35.32 -27.19
N LEU A 623 -16.89 35.21 -27.47
CA LEU A 623 -17.85 36.34 -27.44
C LEU A 623 -18.57 36.38 -26.09
N SER A 624 -18.71 37.59 -25.55
CA SER A 624 -19.40 37.87 -24.30
C SER A 624 -20.88 38.18 -24.51
N ILE A 625 -21.76 37.54 -23.73
CA ILE A 625 -23.18 37.94 -23.58
C ILE A 625 -23.50 38.03 -22.09
N THR A 626 -24.21 39.09 -21.70
CA THR A 626 -24.51 39.46 -20.31
C THR A 626 -25.85 38.89 -19.82
N PRO A 627 -25.97 38.40 -18.57
CA PRO A 627 -27.27 38.10 -17.97
C PRO A 627 -28.02 39.38 -17.59
N SER A 628 -29.28 39.51 -18.00
CA SER A 628 -30.16 40.62 -17.67
C SER A 628 -30.96 40.37 -16.38
N LYS A 629 -31.22 41.43 -15.62
CA LYS A 629 -32.02 41.37 -14.37
C LYS A 629 -33.51 41.20 -14.67
N PHE A 630 -34.21 40.39 -13.87
CA PHE A 630 -35.54 40.76 -13.33
C PHE A 630 -35.74 40.14 -11.93
N ARG A 631 -36.80 40.54 -11.21
CA ARG A 631 -36.81 40.58 -9.73
C ARG A 631 -38.22 40.53 -9.12
N MET A 632 -38.49 39.56 -8.23
CA MET A 632 -39.38 39.63 -7.04
C MET A 632 -38.95 38.51 -6.06
N SER A 633 -38.85 38.59 -4.72
CA SER A 633 -39.22 39.53 -3.63
C SER A 633 -40.45 39.14 -2.77
N THR A 634 -40.20 38.56 -1.59
CA THR A 634 -41.00 38.70 -0.35
C THR A 634 -40.11 38.47 0.88
N HIS A 635 -40.52 38.94 2.06
CA HIS A 635 -39.69 39.05 3.27
C HIS A 635 -39.98 37.96 4.32
N ARG A 636 -38.97 37.62 5.14
CA ARG A 636 -39.13 37.62 6.60
C ARG A 636 -37.81 37.83 7.37
N GLU A 637 -37.84 38.78 8.29
CA GLU A 637 -36.88 39.02 9.39
C GLU A 637 -37.29 38.17 10.61
N MET A 638 -36.52 37.91 11.69
CA MET A 638 -35.16 38.24 12.20
C MET A 638 -34.82 37.16 13.28
N PRO A 639 -33.77 37.22 14.16
CA PRO A 639 -32.69 38.20 14.37
C PRO A 639 -31.25 37.61 14.33
N LYS A 640 -30.24 38.47 14.53
CA LYS A 640 -28.83 38.09 14.78
C LYS A 640 -28.46 38.19 16.28
N PRO A 641 -27.46 37.42 16.76
CA PRO A 641 -26.57 37.85 17.84
C PRO A 641 -25.31 38.57 17.30
N ALA A 642 -24.48 39.10 18.21
CA ALA A 642 -23.38 40.03 17.90
C ALA A 642 -22.30 39.49 16.95
N ALA A 643 -21.79 40.35 16.07
CA ALA A 643 -20.58 40.11 15.29
C ALA A 643 -19.37 40.73 16.00
N VAL A 644 -18.31 39.94 16.19
CA VAL A 644 -16.94 40.46 16.34
C VAL A 644 -16.36 40.53 14.93
N VAL A 645 -15.95 41.73 14.49
CA VAL A 645 -15.37 41.92 13.15
C VAL A 645 -13.87 41.68 13.23
N PHE A 646 -13.42 40.62 12.57
CA PHE A 646 -12.06 40.51 12.05
C PHE A 646 -12.16 40.61 10.52
N GLU A 647 -11.45 41.57 9.92
CA GLU A 647 -11.23 41.58 8.48
C GLU A 647 -10.08 40.59 8.18
N PRO A 648 -10.25 39.60 7.29
CA PRO A 648 -9.17 38.70 6.90
C PRO A 648 -8.31 39.38 5.83
N ASP A 649 -7.02 39.54 6.12
CA ASP A 649 -6.04 40.05 5.17
C ASP A 649 -5.94 39.09 3.95
N LEU A 650 -6.14 39.63 2.75
CA LEU A 650 -6.25 38.84 1.50
C LEU A 650 -4.89 38.38 0.93
N SER A 651 -3.87 38.32 1.77
CA SER A 651 -2.46 38.08 1.41
C SER A 651 -1.95 36.65 1.69
N LEU A 652 -2.74 35.80 2.33
CA LEU A 652 -2.33 34.45 2.76
C LEU A 652 -2.83 33.28 1.90
N PHE A 653 -3.26 33.52 0.65
CA PHE A 653 -3.57 32.45 -0.31
C PHE A 653 -2.33 31.81 -0.96
N MET A 654 -1.38 31.37 -0.14
CA MET A 654 -0.55 30.22 -0.51
C MET A 654 -1.34 28.96 -0.19
N VAL A 655 -1.80 28.25 -1.22
CA VAL A 655 -2.35 26.90 -1.04
C VAL A 655 -1.23 26.03 -0.45
N PRO A 656 -1.40 25.42 0.74
CA PRO A 656 -0.42 24.50 1.27
C PRO A 656 -0.24 23.34 0.28
N GLN A 657 1.00 23.06 -0.14
CA GLN A 657 1.26 21.85 -0.91
C GLN A 657 0.92 20.67 0.00
N GLN A 658 -0.15 19.94 -0.33
CA GLN A 658 -0.64 18.82 0.48
C GLN A 658 0.33 17.63 0.34
N THR A 659 1.42 17.68 1.11
CA THR A 659 2.36 16.56 1.27
C THR A 659 1.70 15.49 2.13
N THR A 660 0.94 14.59 1.50
CA THR A 660 0.40 13.39 2.15
C THR A 660 1.55 12.60 2.77
N SER A 661 1.45 12.25 4.05
CA SER A 661 2.48 11.46 4.73
C SER A 661 2.67 10.07 4.10
N ILE A 662 3.79 9.43 4.40
CA ILE A 662 4.06 8.04 4.01
C ILE A 662 2.96 7.09 4.50
N PHE A 663 2.40 7.34 5.69
CA PHE A 663 1.33 6.52 6.26
C PHE A 663 0.00 6.78 5.57
N MET A 664 -0.35 8.03 5.25
CA MET A 664 -1.60 8.36 4.57
C MET A 664 -1.62 7.89 3.09
N GLU A 665 -0.47 7.83 2.41
CA GLU A 665 -0.34 7.15 1.10
C GLU A 665 -0.64 5.65 1.23
N THR A 666 -0.09 5.01 2.27
CA THR A 666 -0.26 3.58 2.58
C THR A 666 -1.69 3.22 3.01
N ILE A 667 -2.32 4.08 3.83
CA ILE A 667 -3.69 3.92 4.33
C ILE A 667 -4.71 3.92 3.20
N LYS A 668 -4.53 4.79 2.20
CA LYS A 668 -5.43 4.85 1.03
C LYS A 668 -5.40 3.55 0.24
N PHE A 669 -4.22 2.95 0.05
CA PHE A 669 -4.07 1.60 -0.50
C PHE A 669 -4.71 0.52 0.38
N LEU A 670 -4.46 0.54 1.70
CA LEU A 670 -4.98 -0.45 2.65
C LEU A 670 -6.51 -0.44 2.79
N LEU A 671 -7.16 0.71 2.61
CA LEU A 671 -8.61 0.81 2.53
C LEU A 671 -9.17 0.18 1.25
N ASP A 672 -8.57 0.48 0.09
CA ASP A 672 -9.04 -0.02 -1.20
C ASP A 672 -8.93 -1.56 -1.35
N VAL A 673 -8.19 -2.21 -0.44
CA VAL A 673 -8.06 -3.67 -0.32
C VAL A 673 -8.66 -4.26 0.97
N ASN A 674 -9.43 -3.47 1.74
CA ASN A 674 -10.10 -3.86 2.99
C ASN A 674 -9.19 -4.39 4.13
N ALA A 675 -7.89 -4.07 4.13
CA ALA A 675 -6.91 -4.59 5.09
C ALA A 675 -6.92 -3.86 6.46
N LEU A 676 -8.09 -3.83 7.11
CA LEU A 676 -8.40 -3.00 8.30
C LEU A 676 -7.38 -3.11 9.44
N GLN A 677 -6.79 -4.29 9.68
CA GLN A 677 -5.80 -4.48 10.75
C GLN A 677 -4.53 -3.65 10.55
N PHE A 678 -4.10 -3.44 9.30
CA PHE A 678 -2.95 -2.60 8.98
C PHE A 678 -3.33 -1.11 8.93
N VAL A 679 -4.57 -0.75 8.54
CA VAL A 679 -5.07 0.63 8.60
C VAL A 679 -4.95 1.20 10.01
N HIS A 680 -5.40 0.47 11.03
CA HIS A 680 -5.34 0.92 12.43
C HIS A 680 -3.90 1.11 12.93
N ARG A 681 -2.95 0.27 12.49
CA ARG A 681 -1.52 0.41 12.82
C ARG A 681 -0.92 1.64 12.14
N ALA A 682 -1.21 1.85 10.86
CA ALA A 682 -0.73 3.00 10.12
C ALA A 682 -1.29 4.33 10.67
N LEU A 683 -2.56 4.36 11.08
CA LEU A 683 -3.17 5.52 11.77
C LEU A 683 -2.46 5.83 13.10
N ALA A 684 -2.07 4.81 13.87
CA ALA A 684 -1.33 5.02 15.11
C ALA A 684 0.07 5.62 14.88
N HIS A 685 0.78 5.21 13.83
CA HIS A 685 2.05 5.83 13.44
C HIS A 685 1.87 7.25 12.88
N GLU A 686 0.79 7.52 12.14
CA GLU A 686 0.47 8.87 11.63
C GLU A 686 0.31 9.90 12.75
N LEU A 687 -0.32 9.53 13.87
CA LEU A 687 -0.45 10.41 15.05
C LEU A 687 0.89 10.73 15.76
N VAL A 688 1.92 9.90 15.55
CA VAL A 688 3.24 10.03 16.20
C VAL A 688 4.28 10.63 15.24
N PHE A 689 4.00 10.64 13.94
CA PHE A 689 4.92 11.13 12.91
C PHE A 689 5.13 12.65 13.02
N PRO A 690 6.37 13.20 13.03
CA PRO A 690 6.60 14.64 13.27
C PRO A 690 6.02 15.61 12.24
N GLN A 691 5.53 15.11 11.10
CA GLN A 691 4.86 15.87 10.05
C GLN A 691 3.42 15.36 9.79
N GLY A 692 2.98 14.35 10.55
CA GLY A 692 1.65 13.77 10.50
C GLY A 692 0.79 14.26 11.66
N GLY A 693 -0.46 13.80 11.69
CA GLY A 693 -1.37 14.11 12.78
C GLY A 693 -2.85 13.99 12.41
N PRO A 694 -3.76 14.45 13.28
CA PRO A 694 -5.21 14.39 13.08
C PRO A 694 -5.66 15.39 11.99
N SER A 695 -5.41 15.03 10.74
CA SER A 695 -5.85 15.73 9.53
C SER A 695 -7.30 15.40 9.15
N CYS A 696 -7.89 16.14 8.19
CA CYS A 696 -9.21 15.81 7.66
C CYS A 696 -9.24 14.38 7.07
N ASP A 697 -8.24 14.03 6.24
CA ASP A 697 -8.07 12.68 5.69
C ASP A 697 -7.95 11.60 6.79
N TYR A 698 -7.22 11.88 7.88
CA TYR A 698 -7.09 10.96 9.02
C TYR A 698 -8.46 10.64 9.63
N TYR A 699 -9.29 11.66 9.90
CA TYR A 699 -10.62 11.47 10.46
C TYR A 699 -11.62 10.84 9.49
N LEU A 700 -11.49 11.14 8.18
CA LEU A 700 -12.28 10.49 7.12
C LEU A 700 -12.02 8.98 7.05
N VAL A 701 -10.75 8.58 7.08
CA VAL A 701 -10.34 7.16 7.15
C VAL A 701 -10.90 6.53 8.42
N LEU A 702 -10.74 7.19 9.57
CA LEU A 702 -11.20 6.67 10.85
C LEU A 702 -12.71 6.42 10.84
N ALA A 703 -13.50 7.38 10.34
CA ALA A 703 -14.94 7.24 10.12
C ALA A 703 -15.29 6.07 9.19
N GLN A 704 -14.60 5.93 8.05
CA GLN A 704 -14.79 4.79 7.13
C GLN A 704 -14.52 3.45 7.84
N THR A 705 -13.46 3.34 8.64
CA THR A 705 -13.18 2.11 9.41
C THR A 705 -14.23 1.82 10.48
N TYR A 706 -14.78 2.85 11.13
CA TYR A 706 -15.87 2.69 12.09
C TYR A 706 -17.18 2.30 11.42
N MET A 707 -17.51 2.84 10.24
CA MET A 707 -18.68 2.42 9.46
C MET A 707 -18.59 0.95 9.02
N LEU A 708 -17.42 0.49 8.57
CA LEU A 708 -17.20 -0.92 8.20
C LEU A 708 -17.38 -1.87 9.40
N LYS A 709 -16.98 -1.45 10.60
CA LYS A 709 -17.25 -2.17 11.86
C LYS A 709 -18.67 -1.99 12.42
N LYS A 710 -19.47 -1.08 11.84
CA LYS A 710 -20.81 -0.66 12.32
C LYS A 710 -20.77 0.08 13.67
N GLU A 711 -19.63 0.67 14.03
CA GLU A 711 -19.38 1.49 15.23
C GLU A 711 -19.84 2.95 15.00
N TYR A 712 -21.13 3.13 14.63
CA TYR A 712 -21.65 4.37 14.04
C TYR A 712 -21.43 5.65 14.87
N VAL A 713 -21.50 5.57 16.21
CA VAL A 713 -21.31 6.75 17.09
C VAL A 713 -19.89 7.31 16.98
N GLN A 714 -18.88 6.43 16.95
CA GLN A 714 -17.48 6.84 16.83
C GLN A 714 -17.16 7.34 15.40
N SER A 715 -17.90 6.85 14.40
CA SER A 715 -17.89 7.44 13.06
C SER A 715 -18.48 8.85 13.03
N GLU A 716 -19.54 9.13 13.80
CA GLU A 716 -20.16 10.45 13.86
C GLU A 716 -19.20 11.47 14.50
N GLU A 717 -18.65 11.14 15.68
CA GLU A 717 -17.61 11.93 16.36
C GLU A 717 -16.42 12.21 15.43
N SER A 718 -15.96 11.21 14.68
CA SER A 718 -14.85 11.36 13.71
C SER A 718 -15.20 12.32 12.57
N LEU A 719 -16.41 12.25 12.02
CA LEU A 719 -16.85 13.14 10.93
C LEU A 719 -17.11 14.57 11.40
N GLU A 720 -17.56 14.77 12.65
CA GLU A 720 -17.64 16.12 13.23
C GLU A 720 -16.25 16.76 13.36
N MET A 721 -15.22 15.99 13.73
CA MET A 721 -13.83 16.48 13.75
C MET A 721 -13.29 16.74 12.34
N ALA A 722 -13.57 15.87 11.36
CA ALA A 722 -13.20 16.09 9.96
C ALA A 722 -13.82 17.40 9.40
N MET A 723 -15.10 17.65 9.70
CA MET A 723 -15.84 18.83 9.29
C MET A 723 -15.35 20.12 9.97
N GLN A 724 -14.87 20.05 11.21
CA GLN A 724 -14.25 21.20 11.90
C GLN A 724 -12.92 21.62 11.26
N ILE A 725 -12.18 20.67 10.68
CA ILE A 725 -10.89 20.92 10.00
C ILE A 725 -11.10 21.41 8.58
N ASP A 726 -11.91 20.70 7.78
CA ASP A 726 -12.23 21.08 6.40
C ASP A 726 -13.70 20.79 6.04
N TYR A 727 -14.52 21.83 6.13
CA TYR A 727 -15.94 21.80 5.74
C TYR A 727 -16.19 22.00 4.23
N LEU A 728 -15.12 22.26 3.45
CA LEU A 728 -15.14 22.44 2.00
C LEU A 728 -14.79 21.15 1.25
N ASN A 729 -14.14 20.18 1.91
CA ASN A 729 -13.90 18.85 1.37
C ASN A 729 -15.23 18.12 1.09
N PRO A 730 -15.54 17.75 -0.18
CA PRO A 730 -16.78 17.05 -0.54
C PRO A 730 -16.89 15.67 0.11
N GLU A 731 -15.76 15.00 0.37
CA GLU A 731 -15.71 13.65 0.93
C GLU A 731 -16.31 13.60 2.34
N VAL A 732 -16.15 14.67 3.15
CA VAL A 732 -16.76 14.78 4.49
C VAL A 732 -18.29 14.76 4.41
N TRP A 733 -18.85 15.42 3.40
CA TRP A 733 -20.30 15.46 3.17
C TRP A 733 -20.81 14.15 2.55
N ALA A 734 -20.02 13.49 1.70
CA ALA A 734 -20.34 12.17 1.17
C ALA A 734 -20.38 11.12 2.30
N GLN A 735 -19.31 11.03 3.11
CA GLN A 735 -19.20 10.07 4.21
C GLN A 735 -20.21 10.34 5.33
N LYS A 736 -20.52 11.61 5.67
CA LYS A 736 -21.63 11.90 6.60
C LYS A 736 -22.99 11.54 5.99
N GLY A 737 -23.22 11.79 4.71
CA GLY A 737 -24.43 11.32 4.02
C GLY A 737 -24.57 9.80 4.07
N HIS A 738 -23.47 9.06 3.90
CA HIS A 738 -23.44 7.60 4.02
C HIS A 738 -23.74 7.12 5.44
N LEU A 739 -23.18 7.76 6.47
CA LEU A 739 -23.47 7.45 7.86
C LEU A 739 -24.95 7.70 8.20
N SER A 740 -25.48 8.90 7.87
CA SER A 740 -26.89 9.24 8.11
C SER A 740 -27.85 8.36 7.31
N TYR A 741 -27.43 7.78 6.18
CA TYR A 741 -28.21 6.77 5.44
C TYR A 741 -28.23 5.43 6.19
N LEU A 742 -27.06 4.95 6.66
CA LEU A 742 -26.94 3.69 7.39
C LEU A 742 -27.63 3.70 8.77
N THR A 743 -27.82 4.89 9.37
CA THR A 743 -28.60 5.08 10.61
C THR A 743 -30.09 5.35 10.38
N GLY A 744 -30.55 5.47 9.13
CA GLY A 744 -31.95 5.75 8.77
C GLY A 744 -32.38 7.22 8.84
N ASN A 745 -31.44 8.14 9.08
CA ASN A 745 -31.66 9.59 9.12
C ASN A 745 -31.71 10.21 7.71
N PHE A 746 -32.63 9.74 6.87
CA PHE A 746 -32.74 10.10 5.45
C PHE A 746 -32.84 11.61 5.16
N SER A 747 -33.44 12.39 6.07
CA SER A 747 -33.56 13.84 5.94
C SER A 747 -32.21 14.57 6.05
N GLU A 748 -31.31 14.11 6.91
CA GLU A 748 -29.95 14.63 7.01
C GLU A 748 -29.08 14.08 5.89
N ALA A 749 -29.18 12.78 5.59
CA ALA A 749 -28.44 12.13 4.50
C ALA A 749 -28.66 12.86 3.17
N LYS A 750 -29.91 13.21 2.85
CA LYS A 750 -30.30 14.04 1.71
C LYS A 750 -29.59 15.39 1.69
N SER A 751 -29.62 16.13 2.80
CA SER A 751 -28.96 17.44 2.93
C SER A 751 -27.45 17.34 2.69
N CYS A 752 -26.81 16.30 3.23
CA CYS A 752 -25.39 16.02 3.03
C CYS A 752 -25.07 15.66 1.57
N TYR A 753 -25.88 14.83 0.90
CA TYR A 753 -25.69 14.48 -0.51
C TYR A 753 -25.98 15.67 -1.47
N GLU A 754 -27.06 16.42 -1.25
CA GLU A 754 -27.36 17.67 -2.00
C GLU A 754 -26.18 18.66 -1.89
N ARG A 755 -25.59 18.79 -0.69
CA ARG A 755 -24.39 19.60 -0.48
C ARG A 755 -23.14 19.01 -1.14
N THR A 756 -22.95 17.70 -1.09
CA THR A 756 -21.83 16.98 -1.76
C THR A 756 -21.80 17.29 -3.26
N ILE A 757 -22.97 17.21 -3.92
CA ILE A 757 -23.13 17.44 -5.36
C ILE A 757 -23.02 18.94 -5.73
N SER A 758 -23.11 19.85 -4.75
CA SER A 758 -22.96 21.29 -4.98
C SER A 758 -21.51 21.77 -5.12
N PHE A 759 -20.53 20.94 -4.79
CA PHE A 759 -19.10 21.27 -4.93
C PHE A 759 -18.61 21.11 -6.38
N VAL A 760 -17.51 21.80 -6.70
CA VAL A 760 -16.89 21.79 -8.04
C VAL A 760 -16.02 20.54 -8.28
N THR A 761 -15.48 19.98 -7.20
CA THR A 761 -14.71 18.72 -7.19
C THR A 761 -15.62 17.57 -6.78
N ASP A 762 -15.61 16.47 -7.52
CA ASP A 762 -16.29 15.23 -7.13
C ASP A 762 -15.59 14.56 -5.93
N ALA A 763 -16.37 13.91 -5.05
CA ALA A 763 -15.88 12.98 -4.02
C ALA A 763 -15.49 11.61 -4.63
N LYS A 764 -14.77 10.76 -3.89
CA LYS A 764 -14.21 9.49 -4.40
C LYS A 764 -15.29 8.51 -4.88
N ASP A 765 -16.40 8.39 -4.14
CA ASP A 765 -17.55 7.56 -4.52
C ASP A 765 -18.81 8.38 -4.81
N MET A 766 -18.79 9.09 -5.94
CA MET A 766 -19.96 9.82 -6.41
C MET A 766 -21.10 8.90 -6.91
N HIS A 767 -20.81 7.63 -7.22
CA HIS A 767 -21.82 6.68 -7.71
C HIS A 767 -22.80 6.30 -6.60
N THR A 768 -22.28 5.87 -5.44
CA THR A 768 -23.09 5.58 -4.25
C THR A 768 -23.85 6.81 -3.75
N VAL A 769 -23.25 8.00 -3.81
CA VAL A 769 -23.92 9.27 -3.47
C VAL A 769 -25.17 9.50 -4.34
N TYR A 770 -25.07 9.33 -5.67
CA TYR A 770 -26.25 9.50 -6.54
C TYR A 770 -27.30 8.40 -6.33
N LEU A 771 -26.91 7.13 -6.18
CA LEU A 771 -27.86 6.03 -5.94
C LEU A 771 -28.66 6.25 -4.65
N ARG A 772 -27.97 6.56 -3.54
CA ARG A 772 -28.59 6.78 -2.22
C ARG A 772 -29.38 8.09 -2.13
N LEU A 773 -29.01 9.14 -2.86
CA LEU A 773 -29.84 10.35 -2.97
C LEU A 773 -31.08 10.10 -3.85
N GLY A 774 -30.93 9.33 -4.93
CA GLY A 774 -32.02 8.92 -5.82
C GLY A 774 -33.10 8.13 -5.08
N SER A 775 -32.73 7.17 -4.23
CA SER A 775 -33.68 6.38 -3.44
C SER A 775 -34.44 7.26 -2.45
N ILE A 776 -33.75 8.15 -1.71
CA ILE A 776 -34.42 9.10 -0.80
C ILE A 776 -35.42 10.01 -1.55
N TYR A 777 -35.13 10.44 -2.79
CA TYR A 777 -36.10 11.21 -3.58
C TYR A 777 -37.30 10.36 -4.05
N LEU A 778 -37.11 9.07 -4.37
CA LEU A 778 -38.21 8.15 -4.71
C LEU A 778 -39.13 7.92 -3.50
N GLU A 779 -38.57 7.61 -2.33
CA GLU A 779 -39.31 7.45 -1.07
C GLU A 779 -40.03 8.74 -0.65
N GLY A 780 -39.34 9.88 -0.81
CA GLY A 780 -39.88 11.23 -0.61
C GLY A 780 -40.91 11.67 -1.66
N LYS A 781 -41.15 10.86 -2.70
CA LYS A 781 -42.11 11.10 -3.80
C LYS A 781 -41.79 12.33 -4.66
N GLU A 782 -40.54 12.79 -4.65
CA GLU A 782 -40.02 13.88 -5.49
C GLU A 782 -39.48 13.32 -6.82
N TYR A 783 -40.36 12.65 -7.57
CA TYR A 783 -39.98 11.83 -8.73
C TYR A 783 -39.21 12.62 -9.82
N ASP A 784 -39.54 13.89 -10.06
CA ASP A 784 -38.80 14.75 -11.01
C ASP A 784 -37.30 14.90 -10.64
N LYS A 785 -37.01 15.01 -9.33
CA LYS A 785 -35.64 15.10 -8.82
C LYS A 785 -34.95 13.75 -8.85
N ALA A 786 -35.65 12.67 -8.49
CA ALA A 786 -35.13 11.31 -8.62
C ALA A 786 -34.72 11.02 -10.08
N LYS A 787 -35.60 11.30 -11.05
CA LYS A 787 -35.34 11.19 -12.49
C LYS A 787 -34.08 11.97 -12.89
N HIS A 788 -33.94 13.23 -12.46
CA HIS A 788 -32.76 14.05 -12.76
C HIS A 788 -31.46 13.48 -12.16
N ILE A 789 -31.47 13.02 -10.90
CA ILE A 789 -30.27 12.45 -10.24
C ILE A 789 -29.88 11.12 -10.86
N TYR A 790 -30.83 10.21 -11.11
CA TYR A 790 -30.53 8.93 -11.75
C TYR A 790 -30.06 9.11 -13.21
N LEU A 791 -30.59 10.09 -13.96
CA LEU A 791 -30.08 10.48 -15.28
C LEU A 791 -28.72 11.19 -15.25
N LEU A 792 -28.27 11.68 -14.09
CA LEU A 792 -26.90 12.18 -13.91
C LEU A 792 -25.96 11.03 -13.56
N ALA A 793 -26.42 10.08 -12.73
CA ALA A 793 -25.71 8.86 -12.38
C ALA A 793 -25.44 7.98 -13.61
N SER A 794 -26.46 7.67 -14.41
CA SER A 794 -26.30 6.82 -15.60
C SER A 794 -25.39 7.44 -16.67
N LYS A 795 -25.24 8.78 -16.71
CA LYS A 795 -24.30 9.49 -17.59
C LYS A 795 -22.84 9.42 -17.14
N LYS A 796 -22.56 9.36 -15.82
CA LYS A 796 -21.20 9.13 -15.31
C LYS A 796 -20.83 7.64 -15.26
N SER A 797 -21.81 6.80 -14.95
CA SER A 797 -21.63 5.42 -14.52
C SER A 797 -22.93 4.63 -14.73
N PRO A 798 -23.14 4.00 -15.91
CA PRO A 798 -24.35 3.25 -16.19
C PRO A 798 -24.39 1.94 -15.40
N SER A 799 -25.41 1.77 -14.56
CA SER A 799 -25.72 0.51 -13.87
C SER A 799 -27.20 0.13 -13.98
N CYS A 800 -27.52 -1.13 -13.66
CA CYS A 800 -28.89 -1.61 -13.55
C CYS A 800 -29.72 -0.75 -12.59
N LEU A 801 -29.18 -0.39 -11.41
CA LEU A 801 -29.94 0.39 -10.42
C LEU A 801 -30.09 1.86 -10.83
N THR A 802 -29.12 2.43 -11.55
CA THR A 802 -29.31 3.80 -12.11
C THR A 802 -30.46 3.85 -13.10
N TRP A 803 -30.55 2.89 -14.03
CA TRP A 803 -31.62 2.86 -15.03
C TRP A 803 -32.96 2.40 -14.48
N LEU A 804 -32.98 1.46 -13.54
CA LEU A 804 -34.17 1.12 -12.75
C LEU A 804 -34.70 2.36 -12.01
N GLY A 805 -33.82 3.15 -11.37
CA GLY A 805 -34.21 4.41 -10.72
C GLY A 805 -34.84 5.45 -11.65
N VAL A 806 -34.34 5.58 -12.89
CA VAL A 806 -35.00 6.38 -13.94
C VAL A 806 -36.36 5.79 -14.31
N GLY A 807 -36.44 4.49 -14.55
CA GLY A 807 -37.66 3.77 -14.94
C GLY A 807 -38.78 3.90 -13.92
N ILE A 808 -38.46 3.72 -12.63
CA ILE A 808 -39.38 3.93 -11.51
C ILE A 808 -39.87 5.38 -11.48
N ALA A 809 -38.97 6.36 -11.59
CA ALA A 809 -39.36 7.77 -11.56
C ALA A 809 -40.30 8.12 -12.73
N CYS A 810 -39.98 7.72 -13.96
CA CYS A 810 -40.81 7.94 -15.15
C CYS A 810 -42.18 7.23 -15.03
N TYR A 811 -42.22 5.99 -14.54
CA TYR A 811 -43.46 5.25 -14.29
C TYR A 811 -44.36 5.93 -13.26
N ARG A 812 -43.77 6.47 -12.16
CA ARG A 812 -44.51 7.24 -11.14
C ARG A 812 -45.00 8.60 -11.67
N LEU A 813 -44.25 9.23 -12.57
CA LEU A 813 -44.66 10.43 -13.34
C LEU A 813 -45.67 10.13 -14.46
N LYS A 814 -45.92 8.85 -14.77
CA LYS A 814 -46.77 8.33 -15.87
C LYS A 814 -46.21 8.52 -17.28
N GLU A 815 -44.92 8.76 -17.40
CA GLU A 815 -44.17 8.89 -18.65
C GLU A 815 -43.84 7.49 -19.21
N MET A 816 -44.87 6.73 -19.59
CA MET A 816 -44.75 5.27 -19.82
C MET A 816 -43.71 4.87 -20.87
N ALA A 817 -43.52 5.66 -21.93
CA ALA A 817 -42.51 5.37 -22.96
C ALA A 817 -41.07 5.53 -22.41
N GLU A 818 -40.80 6.64 -21.70
CA GLU A 818 -39.48 6.87 -21.10
C GLU A 818 -39.20 5.89 -19.94
N ALA A 819 -40.25 5.39 -19.28
CA ALA A 819 -40.15 4.30 -18.32
C ALA A 819 -39.78 2.97 -19.00
N GLU A 820 -40.41 2.65 -20.14
CA GLU A 820 -40.11 1.45 -20.93
C GLU A 820 -38.67 1.47 -21.45
N ASP A 821 -38.24 2.58 -22.06
CA ASP A 821 -36.88 2.78 -22.56
C ASP A 821 -35.85 2.55 -21.43
N ALA A 822 -36.01 3.23 -20.28
CA ALA A 822 -35.11 3.12 -19.15
C ALA A 822 -35.09 1.72 -18.50
N LEU A 823 -36.24 1.04 -18.41
CA LEU A 823 -36.31 -0.34 -17.89
C LEU A 823 -35.72 -1.34 -18.89
N SER A 824 -35.78 -1.07 -20.19
CA SER A 824 -35.14 -1.91 -21.22
C SER A 824 -33.61 -1.84 -21.14
N GLU A 825 -33.04 -0.65 -20.91
CA GLU A 825 -31.60 -0.45 -20.65
C GLU A 825 -31.17 -1.12 -19.33
N ALA A 826 -31.99 -1.03 -18.27
CA ALA A 826 -31.73 -1.74 -17.02
C ALA A 826 -31.66 -3.27 -17.23
N ASN A 827 -32.62 -3.84 -17.97
CA ASN A 827 -32.68 -5.27 -18.31
C ASN A 827 -31.52 -5.72 -19.23
N ALA A 828 -31.05 -4.83 -20.12
CA ALA A 828 -29.89 -5.08 -20.98
C ALA A 828 -28.56 -5.14 -20.21
N LEU A 829 -28.44 -4.38 -19.11
CA LEU A 829 -27.28 -4.44 -18.21
C LEU A 829 -27.35 -5.61 -17.21
N ASN A 830 -28.53 -5.88 -16.65
CA ASN A 830 -28.78 -7.04 -15.79
C ASN A 830 -30.19 -7.60 -15.98
N ASN A 831 -30.28 -8.80 -16.56
CA ASN A 831 -31.54 -9.51 -16.80
C ASN A 831 -32.02 -10.39 -15.62
N SER A 832 -31.25 -10.49 -14.53
CA SER A 832 -31.61 -11.25 -13.33
C SER A 832 -32.26 -10.39 -12.23
N ASN A 833 -32.39 -9.07 -12.42
CA ASN A 833 -33.04 -8.18 -11.45
C ASN A 833 -34.58 -8.34 -11.53
N ALA A 834 -35.18 -8.91 -10.49
CA ALA A 834 -36.62 -9.14 -10.41
C ALA A 834 -37.47 -7.86 -10.42
N GLU A 835 -36.98 -6.74 -9.84
CA GLU A 835 -37.72 -5.47 -9.81
C GLU A 835 -37.86 -4.88 -11.21
N VAL A 836 -36.82 -4.97 -12.05
CA VAL A 836 -36.87 -4.51 -13.46
C VAL A 836 -37.99 -5.23 -14.20
N TRP A 837 -38.09 -6.56 -14.05
CA TRP A 837 -39.16 -7.36 -14.65
C TRP A 837 -40.55 -7.04 -14.08
N ALA A 838 -40.66 -6.72 -12.79
CA ALA A 838 -41.92 -6.31 -12.17
C ALA A 838 -42.40 -4.94 -12.67
N TYR A 839 -41.51 -3.97 -12.82
CA TYR A 839 -41.84 -2.66 -13.40
C TYR A 839 -42.12 -2.74 -14.91
N LEU A 840 -41.41 -3.60 -15.67
CA LEU A 840 -41.76 -3.90 -17.06
C LEU A 840 -43.16 -4.50 -17.19
N ALA A 841 -43.54 -5.42 -16.28
CA ALA A 841 -44.89 -5.97 -16.23
C ALA A 841 -45.95 -4.87 -15.99
N LEU A 842 -45.72 -3.96 -15.02
CA LEU A 842 -46.60 -2.83 -14.73
C LEU A 842 -46.76 -1.85 -15.92
N VAL A 843 -45.67 -1.57 -16.65
CA VAL A 843 -45.70 -0.74 -17.86
C VAL A 843 -46.47 -1.45 -18.98
N CYS A 844 -46.22 -2.73 -19.21
CA CYS A 844 -46.95 -3.51 -20.23
C CYS A 844 -48.45 -3.65 -19.92
N MET A 845 -48.84 -3.81 -18.66
CA MET A 845 -50.25 -3.82 -18.23
C MET A 845 -50.93 -2.48 -18.56
N LYS A 846 -50.30 -1.35 -18.21
CA LYS A 846 -50.83 -0.01 -18.49
C LYS A 846 -50.77 0.37 -19.98
N GLY A 847 -49.88 -0.27 -20.74
CA GLY A 847 -49.82 -0.19 -22.21
C GLY A 847 -50.76 -1.15 -22.96
N GLY A 848 -51.49 -2.04 -22.27
CA GLY A 848 -52.39 -3.01 -22.89
C GLY A 848 -51.71 -4.22 -23.55
N ARG A 849 -50.41 -4.44 -23.33
CA ARG A 849 -49.61 -5.51 -23.96
C ARG A 849 -49.64 -6.79 -23.12
N GLN A 850 -50.77 -7.51 -23.18
CA GLN A 850 -51.05 -8.69 -22.34
C GLN A 850 -49.93 -9.75 -22.34
N LEU A 851 -49.50 -10.23 -23.52
CA LEU A 851 -48.52 -11.33 -23.61
C LEU A 851 -47.17 -10.97 -22.98
N GLU A 852 -46.75 -9.72 -23.10
CA GLU A 852 -45.50 -9.21 -22.53
C GLU A 852 -45.61 -8.99 -21.02
N ALA A 853 -46.76 -8.51 -20.54
CA ALA A 853 -47.05 -8.38 -19.12
C ALA A 853 -47.00 -9.74 -18.41
N GLU A 854 -47.66 -10.76 -18.97
CA GLU A 854 -47.62 -12.13 -18.43
C GLU A 854 -46.19 -12.72 -18.44
N GLN A 855 -45.41 -12.49 -19.51
CA GLN A 855 -44.03 -12.95 -19.59
C GLN A 855 -43.14 -12.26 -18.55
N SER A 856 -43.23 -10.93 -18.46
CA SER A 856 -42.44 -10.14 -17.51
C SER A 856 -42.76 -10.52 -16.06
N TYR A 857 -44.05 -10.74 -15.73
CA TYR A 857 -44.44 -11.23 -14.41
C TYR A 857 -43.96 -12.67 -14.14
N LYS A 858 -44.01 -13.58 -15.12
CA LYS A 858 -43.41 -14.93 -15.02
C LYS A 858 -41.91 -14.84 -14.70
N TYR A 859 -41.17 -13.90 -15.28
CA TYR A 859 -39.76 -13.68 -14.96
C TYR A 859 -39.54 -13.05 -13.57
N ALA A 860 -40.31 -12.03 -13.18
CA ALA A 860 -40.23 -11.42 -11.85
C ALA A 860 -40.49 -12.44 -10.72
N VAL A 861 -41.46 -13.33 -10.89
CA VAL A 861 -41.75 -14.42 -9.93
C VAL A 861 -40.66 -15.50 -9.95
N LYS A 862 -40.14 -15.86 -11.13
CA LYS A 862 -39.04 -16.83 -11.28
C LYS A 862 -37.72 -16.34 -10.67
N LEU A 863 -37.49 -15.04 -10.65
CA LEU A 863 -36.30 -14.38 -10.09
C LEU A 863 -36.48 -13.97 -8.61
N GLU A 864 -37.52 -14.49 -7.94
CA GLU A 864 -37.77 -14.33 -6.50
C GLU A 864 -37.85 -12.85 -6.06
N LEU A 865 -38.84 -12.11 -6.59
CA LEU A 865 -39.12 -10.73 -6.20
C LEU A 865 -39.41 -10.56 -4.69
N ASP A 866 -38.40 -10.17 -3.92
CA ASP A 866 -38.48 -9.86 -2.49
C ASP A 866 -39.40 -8.68 -2.15
N ASN A 867 -39.56 -7.72 -3.06
CA ASN A 867 -40.29 -6.48 -2.80
C ASN A 867 -41.81 -6.71 -2.71
N LEU A 868 -42.29 -6.96 -1.49
CA LEU A 868 -43.69 -7.26 -1.18
C LEU A 868 -44.67 -6.14 -1.56
N ASP A 869 -44.27 -4.88 -1.48
CA ASP A 869 -45.14 -3.75 -1.84
C ASP A 869 -45.27 -3.62 -3.36
N LEU A 870 -44.18 -3.83 -4.10
CA LEU A 870 -44.20 -3.91 -5.56
C LEU A 870 -45.02 -5.12 -6.05
N LEU A 871 -44.88 -6.28 -5.39
CA LEU A 871 -45.67 -7.47 -5.69
C LEU A 871 -47.18 -7.26 -5.42
N GLN A 872 -47.53 -6.45 -4.42
CA GLN A 872 -48.92 -6.04 -4.18
C GLN A 872 -49.43 -5.05 -5.23
N GLU A 873 -48.62 -4.06 -5.65
CA GLU A 873 -48.99 -3.15 -6.75
C GLU A 873 -49.23 -3.90 -8.06
N VAL A 874 -48.37 -4.86 -8.41
CA VAL A 874 -48.55 -5.71 -9.59
C VAL A 874 -49.87 -6.47 -9.53
N LYS A 875 -50.19 -7.08 -8.39
CA LYS A 875 -51.46 -7.82 -8.19
C LYS A 875 -52.69 -6.92 -8.22
N GLN A 876 -52.59 -5.70 -7.68
CA GLN A 876 -53.67 -4.73 -7.81
C GLN A 876 -53.90 -4.34 -9.28
N VAL A 877 -52.83 -4.04 -10.03
CA VAL A 877 -52.95 -3.65 -11.44
C VAL A 877 -53.46 -4.81 -12.31
N GLN A 878 -53.05 -6.06 -12.04
CA GLN A 878 -53.60 -7.27 -12.69
C GLN A 878 -55.13 -7.37 -12.49
N LEU A 879 -55.63 -7.09 -11.29
CA LEU A 879 -57.08 -7.06 -11.00
C LEU A 879 -57.80 -5.86 -11.63
N GLU A 880 -57.12 -4.71 -11.79
CA GLU A 880 -57.69 -3.51 -12.44
C GLU A 880 -57.79 -3.66 -13.97
N VAL A 881 -56.83 -4.34 -14.62
CA VAL A 881 -56.82 -4.53 -16.09
C VAL A 881 -57.46 -5.85 -16.55
N GLY A 882 -57.59 -6.83 -15.65
CA GLY A 882 -58.21 -8.13 -15.93
C GLY A 882 -57.35 -9.12 -16.73
N PHE A 883 -56.03 -8.90 -16.79
CA PHE A 883 -55.06 -9.77 -17.45
C PHE A 883 -53.67 -9.62 -16.80
N GLY A 884 -52.72 -10.48 -17.19
CA GLY A 884 -51.31 -10.37 -16.77
C GLY A 884 -50.92 -11.23 -15.58
N ASP A 885 -51.88 -11.87 -14.89
CA ASP A 885 -51.61 -13.05 -14.06
C ASP A 885 -51.78 -14.31 -14.94
N PRO A 886 -50.82 -15.27 -14.95
CA PRO A 886 -50.87 -16.48 -15.79
C PRO A 886 -51.94 -17.51 -15.41
N SER A 887 -52.76 -17.25 -14.38
CA SER A 887 -53.80 -18.14 -13.88
C SER A 887 -55.23 -17.79 -14.30
N PHE A 888 -55.41 -16.74 -15.11
CA PHE A 888 -56.70 -16.35 -15.72
C PHE A 888 -56.93 -16.96 -17.11
#